data_AF-A0A952HNP6-F1
#
_entry.id   AF-A0A952HNP6-F1
#
_cell.length_a   1.000
_cell.length_b   1.000
_cell.length_c   1.000
_cell.angle_alpha   90.00
_cell.angle_beta   90.00
_cell.angle_gamma   90.00
#
_symmetry.space_group_name_H-M   'P 1'
#
loop_
_entity.id
_entity.type
_entity.pdbx_description
1 polymer ?
#
loop_
_entity_poly.entity_id
_entity_poly.type
_entity_poly.pdbx_seq_one_letter_code
_entity_poly.pdbx_strand_id
1 'polypeptide(L)'
;MNKKILLSFLFSFSLSYAEEVYKLIVIPQKDYKTTIESLKNYGFNKCYLDNKQIICAESKDSAYIQRLKDYLSQYGFNVKIEIGKTSASQNETLNIQTKEIKVEQEVKPLSSSNQVKQIKNQQEKTVSKENSQKQSSINTPVKIQIKESKVDQELKNKQMKEESYKQEEKIQSTEKDLGLKVKLMYDFLNADNLEKAKELANQLLKTKFSKDAKYVIGLIAIKEKKFGTACRIFESLEFKNSKELEKDACSVAFMQEGYDYLEKNPSKAIEFFQKSLRYKDNIESQVGLFYAYLKTDKSKAERIIKELYSKYPENESVKKAYVQYLLDKGDFASLEKFKEYLKEEDLKLIKESQLSKEMENVLRLIKSGNYSEAENILLKLYEEKPSNLNVLLLLGYLYLEKNDILKAKNFYENALMIDENNTDALKGLKAVYVKLGDYEKALEIIKKLQQKGIKDPDYNKIYALYLSNKAQEHLKEGNINLAKELADEILSIDKNNPTAYLILAEYYKQLGDKKEYFKNISKAYELKPDDFGIKLAFIYGLINLDFYDQAKNIIKTIATKNLSEEEKQQLKEVYKVFYQKLSAYYLSNKDYLNAKKAAQEGLMFFKDDQNLMEVLGWACYNLKDYKCSEDTFKYLIALKPSEKNKVGLAFTYMNLKKYEELDKLLKELEDSNDPEILKEVATIYASIGKYKEAKNIINKYETLKNSAVSTQAKAITSEPLQTLKEPETKKTIKKDTILPDIFNTNNDNTHDDLIIDSEKKTEISTNNDYTASSIINKTESLSIEHKRKKEKSKELEEEIEKIKKEIAEKEQDYLTNVSIGFKYRNKSGESGKSKLSDLSPFIKFTYFFNEKFYTYIGTYFTRLNSGGLVDYDHYGSVDNKTIIRKVPSSYSGLEPFTGFGLSTDRYILSGNFGLTPKVNNGISSKFIWTVEGKIVNNDKKFGLGLYRTPIRDSVLSYVGSIDPYSYNSWGRVYEEGIKVSYENKIGEKDSLLYGEARFGKIKGEFTEENTDINILVMPRVYYGKLIGDEDYIGAFFLYNHFNKRQDCYYFGCGGYFSPKNLLIAAPMLEGFKFFDDRNGIHYKVFLGPLLWSDGQKNNTDISLDSYISYVYLLNKNLTFNIAGEYRKTQKYNELFFAGFIKYFFGNRISATKQDFLNSEKEIYKW
;
A
#
# COMPACT_ATOMS: atom_id res chain seq x y z
N MET A 1 -9.64 16.96 -42.65
CA MET A 1 -10.94 16.90 -41.94
C MET A 1 -11.60 18.27 -42.03
N ASN A 2 -12.83 18.36 -42.52
CA ASN A 2 -13.48 19.63 -42.91
C ASN A 2 -13.83 20.48 -41.66
N LYS A 3 -13.36 21.74 -41.60
CA LYS A 3 -13.43 22.63 -40.40
C LYS A 3 -14.85 22.83 -39.83
N LYS A 4 -15.90 22.73 -40.66
CA LYS A 4 -17.30 22.82 -40.20
C LYS A 4 -17.75 21.61 -39.39
N ILE A 5 -17.26 20.42 -39.74
CA ILE A 5 -17.62 19.16 -39.06
C ILE A 5 -16.97 19.13 -37.67
N LEU A 6 -15.74 19.62 -37.53
CA LEU A 6 -15.04 19.68 -36.23
C LEU A 6 -15.72 20.65 -35.26
N LEU A 7 -16.21 21.81 -35.73
CA LEU A 7 -16.89 22.78 -34.87
C LEU A 7 -18.26 22.26 -34.38
N SER A 8 -19.05 21.68 -35.29
CA SER A 8 -20.33 21.06 -34.93
C SER A 8 -20.10 19.89 -33.98
N PHE A 9 -19.11 19.03 -34.26
CA PHE A 9 -18.76 17.88 -33.43
C PHE A 9 -18.29 18.32 -32.04
N LEU A 10 -17.40 19.31 -31.91
CA LEU A 10 -16.95 19.83 -30.61
C LEU A 10 -18.05 20.52 -29.81
N PHE A 11 -19.01 21.19 -30.46
CA PHE A 11 -20.15 21.82 -29.80
C PHE A 11 -21.16 20.78 -29.28
N SER A 12 -21.43 19.72 -30.06
CA SER A 12 -22.29 18.61 -29.62
C SER A 12 -21.61 17.69 -28.59
N PHE A 13 -20.30 17.46 -28.73
CA PHE A 13 -19.51 16.60 -27.84
C PHE A 13 -19.27 17.26 -26.47
N SER A 14 -19.16 18.59 -26.41
CA SER A 14 -19.04 19.33 -25.15
C SER A 14 -20.35 19.45 -24.39
N LEU A 15 -21.50 19.56 -25.08
CA LEU A 15 -22.82 19.53 -24.45
C LEU A 15 -23.16 18.12 -23.90
N SER A 16 -22.85 17.06 -24.66
CA SER A 16 -23.14 15.68 -24.25
C SER A 16 -22.26 15.23 -23.07
N TYR A 17 -20.98 15.59 -23.05
CA TYR A 17 -20.10 15.28 -21.92
C TYR A 17 -20.39 16.12 -20.68
N ALA A 18 -20.86 17.36 -20.82
CA ALA A 18 -21.33 18.14 -19.68
C ALA A 18 -22.57 17.51 -19.03
N GLU A 19 -23.49 16.94 -19.81
CA GLU A 19 -24.60 16.14 -19.31
C GLU A 19 -24.17 14.78 -18.71
N GLU A 20 -23.21 14.08 -19.31
CA GLU A 20 -22.73 12.78 -18.80
C GLU A 20 -21.87 12.92 -17.52
N VAL A 21 -21.03 13.95 -17.43
CA VAL A 21 -20.29 14.29 -16.20
C VAL A 21 -21.26 14.74 -15.09
N TYR A 22 -22.36 15.41 -15.46
CA TYR A 22 -23.44 15.73 -14.54
C TYR A 22 -24.19 14.46 -14.04
N LYS A 23 -24.40 13.46 -14.91
CA LYS A 23 -24.98 12.15 -14.56
C LYS A 23 -24.02 11.26 -13.73
N LEU A 24 -22.71 11.39 -13.91
CA LEU A 24 -21.69 10.62 -13.18
C LEU A 24 -21.35 11.18 -11.79
N ILE A 25 -21.69 12.45 -11.50
CA ILE A 25 -21.34 13.12 -10.23
C ILE A 25 -22.57 13.39 -9.34
N VAL A 26 -23.80 13.28 -9.87
CA VAL A 26 -25.02 13.40 -9.06
C VAL A 26 -25.93 12.19 -9.28
N ILE A 27 -25.58 11.09 -8.63
CA ILE A 27 -26.59 10.17 -8.08
C ILE A 27 -26.36 10.22 -6.57
N PRO A 28 -27.27 10.74 -5.74
CA PRO A 28 -27.20 10.43 -4.33
C PRO A 28 -27.32 8.91 -4.25
N GLN A 29 -26.26 8.20 -3.86
CA GLN A 29 -26.44 6.82 -3.44
C GLN A 29 -27.51 6.89 -2.36
N LYS A 30 -28.66 6.25 -2.62
CA LYS A 30 -29.81 6.28 -1.72
C LYS A 30 -29.37 5.67 -0.41
N ASP A 31 -28.98 6.51 0.54
CA ASP A 31 -28.57 6.09 1.86
C ASP A 31 -29.83 5.87 2.68
N TYR A 32 -30.41 4.70 2.46
CA TYR A 32 -31.63 4.27 3.13
C TYR A 32 -31.47 4.25 4.65
N LYS A 33 -30.24 4.03 5.16
CA LYS A 33 -29.97 3.94 6.60
C LYS A 33 -30.07 5.31 7.28
N THR A 34 -29.38 6.31 6.74
CA THR A 34 -29.42 7.69 7.25
C THR A 34 -30.80 8.32 7.06
N THR A 35 -31.50 7.94 5.98
CA THR A 35 -32.89 8.37 5.72
C THR A 35 -33.86 7.74 6.73
N ILE A 36 -33.72 6.46 7.08
CA ILE A 36 -34.53 5.78 8.10
C ILE A 36 -34.28 6.37 9.50
N GLU A 37 -33.04 6.68 9.86
CA GLU A 37 -32.72 7.34 11.13
C GLU A 37 -33.31 8.75 11.19
N SER A 38 -33.24 9.51 10.09
CA SER A 38 -33.88 10.82 9.99
C SER A 38 -35.40 10.72 10.15
N LEU A 39 -36.05 9.74 9.49
CA LEU A 39 -37.50 9.51 9.61
C LEU A 39 -37.93 9.13 11.03
N LYS A 40 -37.10 8.37 11.77
CA LYS A 40 -37.33 8.09 13.20
C LYS A 40 -37.24 9.36 14.06
N ASN A 41 -36.31 10.25 13.74
CA ASN A 41 -36.21 11.56 14.40
C ASN A 41 -37.38 12.51 14.09
N TYR A 42 -38.11 12.27 13.00
CA TYR A 42 -39.35 12.99 12.64
C TYR A 42 -40.63 12.35 13.21
N GLY A 43 -40.52 11.43 14.17
CA GLY A 43 -41.65 10.90 14.94
C GLY A 43 -42.34 9.66 14.35
N PHE A 44 -41.73 9.00 13.36
CA PHE A 44 -42.20 7.70 12.87
C PHE A 44 -41.59 6.57 13.70
N ASN A 45 -42.43 5.82 14.42
CA ASN A 45 -41.95 4.94 15.49
C ASN A 45 -41.49 3.55 15.02
N LYS A 46 -41.71 3.18 13.75
CA LYS A 46 -41.28 1.90 13.16
C LYS A 46 -40.97 2.04 11.67
N CYS A 47 -39.79 2.58 11.33
CA CYS A 47 -39.28 2.62 9.96
C CYS A 47 -38.23 1.53 9.69
N TYR A 48 -38.41 0.74 8.63
CA TYR A 48 -37.46 -0.27 8.16
C TYR A 48 -37.44 -0.33 6.62
N LEU A 49 -36.40 -0.95 6.07
CA LEU A 49 -36.22 -1.12 4.64
C LEU A 49 -36.68 -2.53 4.24
N ASP A 50 -37.61 -2.62 3.29
CA ASP A 50 -38.04 -3.89 2.68
C ASP A 50 -37.98 -3.76 1.15
N ASN A 51 -37.23 -4.63 0.47
CA ASN A 51 -37.05 -4.62 -0.99
C ASN A 51 -36.80 -3.23 -1.63
N LYS A 52 -35.90 -2.42 -1.03
CA LYS A 52 -35.56 -1.04 -1.45
C LYS A 52 -36.71 -0.03 -1.33
N GLN A 53 -37.79 -0.41 -0.64
CA GLN A 53 -38.90 0.42 -0.25
C GLN A 53 -38.82 0.70 1.26
N ILE A 54 -38.90 1.98 1.66
CA ILE A 54 -38.92 2.34 3.09
C ILE A 54 -40.36 2.20 3.57
N ILE A 55 -40.59 1.36 4.59
CA ILE A 55 -41.89 1.16 5.22
C ILE A 55 -41.85 1.74 6.62
N CYS A 56 -42.76 2.67 6.90
CA CYS A 56 -42.89 3.36 8.19
C CYS A 56 -44.32 3.26 8.73
N ALA A 57 -44.47 3.00 10.04
CA ALA A 57 -45.77 3.04 10.73
C ALA A 57 -45.88 4.25 11.69
N GLU A 58 -47.10 4.83 11.69
CA GLU A 58 -47.62 5.96 12.49
C GLU A 58 -46.98 7.36 12.33
N SER A 59 -47.80 8.32 11.91
CA SER A 59 -47.68 9.76 12.23
C SER A 59 -49.09 10.40 12.17
N LYS A 60 -49.38 11.37 13.05
CA LYS A 60 -50.75 11.91 13.28
C LYS A 60 -51.25 12.90 12.23
N ASP A 61 -50.45 13.26 11.23
CA ASP A 61 -50.81 14.29 10.24
C ASP A 61 -50.74 13.78 8.79
N SER A 62 -51.92 13.47 8.23
CA SER A 62 -52.06 12.89 6.89
C SER A 62 -51.60 13.81 5.75
N ALA A 63 -51.67 15.14 5.93
CA ALA A 63 -51.25 16.11 4.92
C ALA A 63 -49.71 16.26 4.88
N TYR A 64 -49.07 16.15 6.05
CA TYR A 64 -47.61 16.12 6.19
C TYR A 64 -47.00 14.85 5.57
N ILE A 65 -47.65 13.69 5.78
CA ILE A 65 -47.25 12.40 5.23
C ILE A 65 -47.20 12.41 3.69
N GLN A 66 -48.18 13.03 3.04
CA GLN A 66 -48.25 13.06 1.58
C GLN A 66 -47.14 13.94 0.98
N ARG A 67 -46.88 15.12 1.57
CA ARG A 67 -45.79 16.00 1.11
C ARG A 67 -44.41 15.37 1.31
N LEU A 68 -44.22 14.61 2.38
CA LEU A 68 -42.98 13.89 2.64
C LEU A 68 -42.77 12.74 1.64
N LYS A 69 -43.84 12.03 1.27
CA LYS A 69 -43.80 11.03 0.19
C LYS A 69 -43.43 11.64 -1.15
N ASP A 70 -44.03 12.78 -1.49
CA ASP A 70 -43.76 13.47 -2.76
C ASP A 70 -42.30 13.96 -2.81
N TYR A 71 -41.82 14.56 -1.71
CA TYR A 71 -40.43 14.98 -1.57
C TYR A 71 -39.45 13.80 -1.71
N LEU A 72 -39.66 12.69 -1.00
CA LEU A 72 -38.76 11.52 -1.04
C LEU A 72 -38.81 10.81 -2.40
N SER A 73 -39.97 10.81 -3.07
CA SER A 73 -40.13 10.26 -4.43
C SER A 73 -39.37 11.08 -5.48
N GLN A 74 -39.28 12.41 -5.32
CA GLN A 74 -38.47 13.27 -6.21
C GLN A 74 -36.96 12.95 -6.13
N TYR A 75 -36.48 12.41 -5.00
CA TYR A 75 -35.10 11.90 -4.85
C TYR A 75 -35.00 10.38 -5.12
N GLY A 76 -36.05 9.79 -5.68
CA GLY A 76 -36.12 8.40 -6.12
C GLY A 76 -36.37 7.37 -5.01
N PHE A 77 -36.61 7.76 -3.77
CA PHE A 77 -36.95 6.80 -2.71
C PHE A 77 -38.39 6.31 -2.89
N ASN A 78 -38.60 4.99 -2.86
CA ASN A 78 -39.93 4.40 -2.89
C ASN A 78 -40.39 4.23 -1.43
N VAL A 79 -41.42 4.95 -0.99
CA VAL A 79 -41.80 5.02 0.44
C VAL A 79 -43.27 4.65 0.62
N LYS A 80 -43.55 3.60 1.40
CA LYS A 80 -44.90 3.16 1.75
C LYS A 80 -45.16 3.47 3.22
N ILE A 81 -46.32 4.03 3.52
CA ILE A 81 -46.71 4.40 4.89
C ILE A 81 -48.03 3.69 5.17
N GLU A 82 -48.03 2.83 6.17
CA GLU A 82 -49.20 2.04 6.56
C GLU A 82 -49.84 2.67 7.81
N ILE A 83 -51.10 3.07 7.69
CA ILE A 83 -51.88 3.68 8.77
C ILE A 83 -52.64 2.54 9.46
N GLY A 84 -52.12 2.06 10.59
CA GLY A 84 -52.78 1.00 11.36
C GLY A 84 -54.02 1.52 12.09
N LYS A 85 -55.20 0.92 11.84
CA LYS A 85 -56.33 0.99 12.77
C LYS A 85 -56.01 0.14 13.99
N THR A 86 -56.24 0.70 15.17
CA THR A 86 -56.13 0.00 16.45
C THR A 86 -57.12 -1.16 16.54
N SER A 87 -56.61 -2.35 16.88
CA SER A 87 -57.41 -3.37 17.58
C SER A 87 -56.50 -4.10 18.58
N ALA A 88 -56.92 -4.02 19.83
CA ALA A 88 -56.34 -4.75 20.95
C ALA A 88 -56.63 -6.26 20.82
N SER A 89 -55.63 -7.09 21.11
CA SER A 89 -55.78 -8.28 21.95
C SER A 89 -54.42 -8.91 22.25
N GLN A 90 -54.45 -9.70 23.32
CA GLN A 90 -53.39 -10.21 24.16
C GLN A 90 -52.37 -11.17 23.52
N ASN A 91 -51.24 -11.23 24.22
CA ASN A 91 -50.42 -12.39 24.52
C ASN A 91 -49.48 -12.96 23.44
N GLU A 92 -48.21 -12.71 23.75
CA GLU A 92 -47.12 -13.68 23.89
C GLU A 92 -46.68 -14.50 22.67
N THR A 93 -45.36 -14.39 22.48
CA THR A 93 -44.45 -15.38 21.89
C THR A 93 -44.50 -15.55 20.38
N LEU A 94 -43.76 -14.66 19.70
CA LEU A 94 -42.79 -15.13 18.72
C LEU A 94 -41.38 -14.73 19.16
N ASN A 95 -40.75 -15.68 19.85
CA ASN A 95 -39.31 -15.82 19.94
C ASN A 95 -38.69 -15.75 18.54
N ILE A 96 -37.84 -14.76 18.29
CA ILE A 96 -36.63 -14.97 17.50
C ILE A 96 -35.49 -14.39 18.34
N GLN A 97 -35.06 -15.21 19.32
CA GLN A 97 -33.64 -15.29 19.64
C GLN A 97 -32.88 -15.43 18.32
N THR A 98 -31.79 -14.68 18.22
CA THR A 98 -30.56 -15.09 17.53
C THR A 98 -30.47 -16.62 17.50
N LYS A 99 -30.81 -17.20 16.37
CA LYS A 99 -30.52 -18.57 16.04
C LYS A 99 -29.44 -18.52 14.99
N GLU A 100 -28.20 -18.53 15.47
CA GLU A 100 -27.30 -19.55 14.97
C GLU A 100 -28.04 -20.89 15.03
N ILE A 101 -28.22 -21.49 13.87
CA ILE A 101 -28.52 -22.91 13.71
C ILE A 101 -27.20 -23.54 13.26
N LYS A 102 -26.64 -24.55 13.90
CA LYS A 102 -27.00 -25.30 15.12
C LYS A 102 -25.98 -26.47 15.23
N VAL A 103 -25.82 -27.02 16.44
CA VAL A 103 -25.80 -28.49 16.72
C VAL A 103 -24.55 -29.28 16.29
N GLU A 104 -23.93 -30.12 17.12
CA GLU A 104 -24.29 -30.65 18.43
C GLU A 104 -23.10 -31.36 19.08
N GLN A 105 -23.36 -31.78 20.32
CA GLN A 105 -22.65 -32.70 21.20
C GLN A 105 -21.82 -32.01 22.29
N GLU A 106 -22.00 -32.28 23.58
CA GLU A 106 -23.02 -33.05 24.29
C GLU A 106 -22.71 -32.93 25.79
N VAL A 107 -23.74 -33.10 26.60
CA VAL A 107 -23.66 -33.67 27.96
C VAL A 107 -23.35 -32.72 29.14
N LYS A 108 -24.20 -32.98 30.13
CA LYS A 108 -24.48 -32.46 31.46
C LYS A 108 -23.28 -32.32 32.42
N PRO A 109 -23.50 -31.58 33.53
CA PRO A 109 -22.44 -31.03 34.37
C PRO A 109 -22.00 -32.01 35.45
N LEU A 110 -20.71 -32.03 35.75
CA LEU A 110 -20.13 -32.34 37.06
C LEU A 110 -18.61 -32.14 37.03
N SER A 111 -18.09 -31.64 38.15
CA SER A 111 -16.72 -31.76 38.63
C SER A 111 -15.60 -30.83 38.10
N SER A 112 -14.98 -30.19 39.10
CA SER A 112 -13.54 -30.02 39.33
C SER A 112 -12.66 -29.33 38.29
N SER A 113 -12.06 -28.22 38.77
CA SER A 113 -10.63 -27.89 38.63
C SER A 113 -10.14 -27.58 37.20
N ASN A 114 -9.29 -26.60 36.93
CA ASN A 114 -8.28 -26.00 37.77
C ASN A 114 -7.61 -24.85 36.99
N GLN A 115 -6.97 -23.94 37.73
CA GLN A 115 -5.70 -23.27 37.40
C GLN A 115 -5.67 -21.80 36.88
N VAL A 116 -5.28 -20.92 37.81
CA VAL A 116 -3.91 -20.36 37.93
C VAL A 116 -3.66 -18.87 37.58
N LYS A 117 -2.94 -18.25 38.54
CA LYS A 117 -2.00 -17.10 38.47
C LYS A 117 -2.55 -15.68 38.63
N GLN A 118 -2.27 -15.13 39.81
CA GLN A 118 -1.52 -13.87 39.98
C GLN A 118 -0.46 -14.15 41.07
N ILE A 119 0.83 -14.27 40.75
CA ILE A 119 1.85 -13.22 40.51
C ILE A 119 2.11 -12.31 41.74
N LYS A 120 3.29 -12.58 42.31
CA LYS A 120 4.27 -11.69 42.97
C LYS A 120 4.19 -11.42 44.48
N ASN A 121 5.41 -11.57 45.03
CA ASN A 121 6.00 -10.95 46.22
C ASN A 121 5.56 -11.53 47.56
N GLN A 122 6.44 -11.75 48.53
CA GLN A 122 7.90 -11.79 48.66
C GLN A 122 8.12 -12.28 50.10
N GLN A 123 9.20 -13.04 50.32
CA GLN A 123 10.09 -12.99 51.49
C GLN A 123 9.43 -12.93 52.90
N GLU A 124 9.75 -13.79 53.87
CA GLU A 124 11.06 -14.32 54.21
C GLU A 124 10.94 -15.20 55.46
N LYS A 125 12.00 -15.98 55.70
CA LYS A 125 12.49 -16.51 57.00
C LYS A 125 12.01 -17.88 57.51
N THR A 126 12.77 -18.87 57.03
CA THR A 126 13.77 -19.66 57.79
C THR A 126 13.41 -20.41 59.08
N VAL A 127 13.77 -21.71 59.05
CA VAL A 127 14.53 -22.46 60.09
C VAL A 127 13.70 -22.87 61.32
N SER A 128 13.71 -24.09 61.87
CA SER A 128 14.33 -25.38 61.56
C SER A 128 13.86 -26.38 62.64
N LYS A 129 13.92 -27.68 62.31
CA LYS A 129 14.19 -28.84 63.19
C LYS A 129 13.16 -29.26 64.25
N GLU A 130 12.62 -30.45 63.99
CA GLU A 130 12.69 -31.67 64.82
C GLU A 130 12.70 -31.49 66.35
N ASN A 131 11.68 -32.03 67.05
CA ASN A 131 11.78 -33.37 67.66
C ASN A 131 10.53 -33.76 68.49
N SER A 132 10.42 -35.08 68.68
CA SER A 132 9.84 -35.79 69.83
C SER A 132 8.36 -36.21 69.86
N GLN A 133 8.22 -37.54 69.76
CA GLN A 133 7.50 -38.46 70.66
C GLN A 133 5.97 -38.53 70.71
N LYS A 134 5.51 -39.71 70.24
CA LYS A 134 4.53 -40.64 70.84
C LYS A 134 3.39 -40.04 71.69
N GLN A 135 2.16 -40.16 71.16
CA GLN A 135 1.04 -40.72 71.93
C GLN A 135 -0.10 -41.23 71.02
N SER A 136 -0.75 -42.25 71.57
CA SER A 136 -1.98 -42.99 71.22
C SER A 136 -3.14 -42.26 70.49
N SER A 137 -3.86 -42.99 69.63
CA SER A 137 -5.31 -43.33 69.70
C SER A 137 -5.81 -43.81 68.31
N ILE A 138 -6.24 -45.07 68.16
CA ILE A 138 -7.60 -45.63 68.33
C ILE A 138 -8.60 -45.04 67.31
N ASN A 139 -8.91 -45.72 66.21
CA ASN A 139 -9.84 -46.85 65.99
C ASN A 139 -11.34 -46.49 66.00
N THR A 140 -11.90 -46.62 64.78
CA THR A 140 -13.19 -47.26 64.38
C THR A 140 -14.54 -46.68 64.81
N PRO A 141 -15.55 -46.70 63.91
CA PRO A 141 -16.87 -46.18 64.23
C PRO A 141 -17.96 -47.28 64.41
N VAL A 142 -18.98 -46.88 65.17
CA VAL A 142 -20.41 -47.28 65.16
C VAL A 142 -20.88 -48.55 65.89
N LYS A 143 -21.64 -48.36 66.99
CA LYS A 143 -23.10 -48.66 67.20
C LYS A 143 -23.44 -48.59 68.70
N ILE A 144 -24.11 -47.53 69.18
CA ILE A 144 -25.56 -47.35 69.50
C ILE A 144 -26.07 -48.02 70.81
N GLN A 145 -26.62 -47.13 71.67
CA GLN A 145 -27.65 -47.27 72.75
C GLN A 145 -27.30 -47.65 74.23
N ILE A 146 -27.08 -46.60 75.05
CA ILE A 146 -27.84 -46.13 76.24
C ILE A 146 -28.33 -47.16 77.32
N LYS A 147 -27.71 -47.17 78.52
CA LYS A 147 -28.15 -46.63 79.85
C LYS A 147 -27.62 -47.40 81.09
N GLU A 148 -26.80 -46.69 81.88
CA GLU A 148 -26.62 -46.59 83.36
C GLU A 148 -26.46 -47.79 84.34
N SER A 149 -25.28 -47.77 84.99
CA SER A 149 -24.94 -47.75 86.45
C SER A 149 -24.88 -49.03 87.33
N LYS A 150 -23.65 -49.27 87.85
CA LYS A 150 -23.14 -49.62 89.21
C LYS A 150 -23.82 -50.80 90.00
N VAL A 151 -23.14 -51.68 90.74
CA VAL A 151 -22.09 -51.57 91.80
C VAL A 151 -21.35 -52.92 91.97
N ASP A 152 -20.12 -52.78 92.48
CA ASP A 152 -19.08 -53.69 92.98
C ASP A 152 -19.41 -55.00 93.75
N GLN A 153 -18.34 -55.81 93.80
CA GLN A 153 -17.70 -56.41 94.99
C GLN A 153 -17.77 -57.94 95.21
N GLU A 154 -16.59 -58.54 95.02
CA GLU A 154 -15.90 -59.44 95.96
C GLU A 154 -16.73 -60.40 96.79
N LEU A 155 -16.60 -61.71 96.53
CA LEU A 155 -16.35 -62.67 97.61
C LEU A 155 -15.74 -63.97 97.03
N LYS A 156 -14.42 -64.07 97.12
CA LYS A 156 -13.68 -65.33 97.00
C LYS A 156 -13.26 -65.72 98.41
N ASN A 157 -13.73 -66.88 98.86
CA ASN A 157 -12.97 -67.93 99.55
C ASN A 157 -13.81 -68.57 100.66
N LYS A 158 -14.10 -69.84 100.47
CA LYS A 158 -13.74 -70.86 101.46
C LYS A 158 -13.88 -72.26 100.86
N GLN A 159 -12.94 -73.11 101.26
CA GLN A 159 -13.08 -74.56 101.38
C GLN A 159 -13.11 -75.36 100.06
N MET A 160 -11.97 -75.95 99.72
CA MET A 160 -11.77 -77.39 99.93
C MET A 160 -10.31 -77.74 99.59
N LYS A 161 -9.46 -77.70 100.63
CA LYS A 161 -8.14 -78.34 100.68
C LYS A 161 -8.28 -79.51 101.64
N GLU A 162 -8.53 -80.72 101.15
CA GLU A 162 -8.37 -81.95 101.96
C GLU A 162 -8.18 -83.28 101.18
N GLU A 163 -7.98 -83.26 99.85
CA GLU A 163 -7.65 -84.49 99.08
C GLU A 163 -6.14 -84.68 98.77
N SER A 164 -5.26 -83.86 99.37
CA SER A 164 -3.86 -83.75 98.97
C SER A 164 -2.88 -84.80 99.50
N TYR A 165 -3.32 -85.91 100.09
CA TYR A 165 -2.39 -86.88 100.73
C TYR A 165 -2.47 -88.34 100.24
N LYS A 166 -3.15 -88.62 99.11
CA LYS A 166 -3.14 -89.96 98.46
C LYS A 166 -2.64 -89.99 97.02
N GLN A 167 -2.19 -88.86 96.45
CA GLN A 167 -1.74 -88.78 95.06
C GLN A 167 -0.22 -88.83 94.86
N GLU A 168 0.61 -88.61 95.88
CA GLU A 168 2.06 -88.43 95.68
C GLU A 168 2.86 -89.73 95.41
N GLU A 169 2.43 -90.91 95.89
CA GLU A 169 3.13 -92.18 95.59
C GLU A 169 2.85 -92.74 94.18
N LYS A 170 1.79 -92.27 93.49
CA LYS A 170 1.51 -92.66 92.10
C LYS A 170 2.29 -91.83 91.08
N ILE A 171 2.88 -90.71 91.50
CA ILE A 171 3.54 -89.73 90.61
C ILE A 171 4.98 -90.15 90.26
N GLN A 172 5.72 -90.79 91.17
CA GLN A 172 7.14 -91.14 90.95
C GLN A 172 7.38 -92.30 89.96
N SER A 173 6.46 -93.27 89.80
CA SER A 173 6.64 -94.37 88.82
C SER A 173 6.33 -93.96 87.39
N THR A 174 5.38 -93.05 87.18
CA THR A 174 5.03 -92.45 85.88
C THR A 174 6.08 -91.48 85.33
N GLU A 175 6.87 -90.83 86.19
CA GLU A 175 7.89 -89.86 85.72
C GLU A 175 9.09 -90.52 85.02
N LYS A 176 9.45 -91.75 85.40
CA LYS A 176 10.59 -92.49 84.82
C LYS A 176 10.27 -93.03 83.42
N ASP A 177 9.03 -93.45 83.19
CA ASP A 177 8.54 -93.95 81.89
C ASP A 177 8.41 -92.81 80.86
N LEU A 178 7.98 -91.63 81.30
CA LEU A 178 7.92 -90.42 80.45
C LEU A 178 9.30 -89.95 79.97
N GLY A 179 10.34 -90.06 80.80
CA GLY A 179 11.72 -89.73 80.41
C GLY A 179 12.29 -90.65 79.32
N LEU A 180 11.92 -91.93 79.32
CA LEU A 180 12.33 -92.89 78.28
C LEU A 180 11.72 -92.57 76.92
N LYS A 181 10.44 -92.16 76.90
CA LYS A 181 9.73 -91.75 75.68
C LYS A 181 10.33 -90.52 75.00
N VAL A 182 10.85 -89.56 75.78
CA VAL A 182 11.56 -88.38 75.24
C VAL A 182 12.83 -88.80 74.51
N LYS A 183 13.60 -89.75 75.05
CA LYS A 183 14.82 -90.25 74.40
C LYS A 183 14.51 -90.95 73.07
N LEU A 184 13.53 -91.86 73.07
CA LEU A 184 13.08 -92.55 71.86
C LEU A 184 12.55 -91.59 70.78
N MET A 185 11.84 -90.53 71.17
CA MET A 185 11.37 -89.49 70.25
C MET A 185 12.52 -88.82 69.49
N TYR A 186 13.60 -88.43 70.18
CA TYR A 186 14.78 -87.85 69.54
C TYR A 186 15.56 -88.87 68.71
N ASP A 187 15.65 -90.13 69.15
CA ASP A 187 16.30 -91.21 68.38
C ASP A 187 15.57 -91.47 67.04
N PHE A 188 14.23 -91.51 67.05
CA PHE A 188 13.43 -91.64 65.82
C PHE A 188 13.53 -90.42 64.91
N LEU A 189 13.63 -89.21 65.47
CA LEU A 189 13.87 -87.99 64.67
C LEU A 189 15.23 -88.02 63.98
N ASN A 190 16.27 -88.49 64.68
CA ASN A 190 17.63 -88.63 64.15
C ASN A 190 17.72 -89.76 63.11
N ALA A 191 16.92 -90.81 63.25
CA ALA A 191 16.77 -91.89 62.27
C ALA A 191 15.83 -91.54 61.10
N ASP A 192 15.38 -90.29 60.99
CA ASP A 192 14.46 -89.76 59.97
C ASP A 192 13.09 -90.46 59.88
N ASN A 193 12.69 -91.18 60.94
CA ASN A 193 11.37 -91.79 61.06
C ASN A 193 10.37 -90.79 61.65
N LEU A 194 9.93 -89.85 60.81
CA LEU A 194 9.15 -88.68 61.22
C LEU A 194 7.78 -89.04 61.79
N GLU A 195 7.12 -90.10 61.29
CA GLU A 195 5.80 -90.51 61.81
C GLU A 195 5.88 -90.98 63.25
N LYS A 196 6.81 -91.89 63.57
CA LYS A 196 6.98 -92.40 64.94
C LYS A 196 7.46 -91.31 65.89
N ALA A 197 8.37 -90.43 65.44
CA ALA A 197 8.80 -89.28 66.22
C ALA A 197 7.64 -88.33 66.53
N LYS A 198 6.75 -88.08 65.56
CA LYS A 198 5.55 -87.23 65.71
C LYS A 198 4.49 -87.87 66.61
N GLU A 199 4.29 -89.18 66.50
CA GLU A 199 3.37 -89.93 67.36
C GLU A 199 3.80 -89.83 68.84
N LEU A 200 5.08 -90.10 69.12
CA LEU A 200 5.63 -89.98 70.47
C LEU A 200 5.62 -88.53 70.97
N ALA A 201 5.96 -87.56 70.11
CA ALA A 201 5.86 -86.15 70.46
C ALA A 201 4.43 -85.74 70.83
N ASN A 202 3.43 -86.17 70.07
CA ASN A 202 2.01 -85.88 70.35
C ASN A 202 1.55 -86.46 71.70
N GLN A 203 2.01 -87.66 72.05
CA GLN A 203 1.75 -88.25 73.37
C GLN A 203 2.37 -87.44 74.51
N LEU A 204 3.53 -86.81 74.26
CA LEU A 204 4.28 -86.03 75.25
C LEU A 204 3.78 -84.58 75.39
N LEU A 205 2.93 -84.07 74.49
CA LEU A 205 2.42 -82.67 74.49
C LEU A 205 1.66 -82.25 75.75
N LYS A 206 0.97 -83.19 76.42
CA LYS A 206 0.20 -82.93 77.66
C LYS A 206 1.00 -83.19 78.93
N THR A 207 2.30 -83.45 78.82
CA THR A 207 3.17 -83.83 79.92
C THR A 207 4.15 -82.70 80.27
N LYS A 208 4.94 -82.87 81.35
CA LYS A 208 6.00 -81.92 81.70
C LYS A 208 7.06 -81.73 80.60
N PHE A 209 7.18 -82.68 79.66
CA PHE A 209 8.08 -82.65 78.49
C PHE A 209 7.43 -82.02 77.24
N SER A 210 6.33 -81.28 77.41
CA SER A 210 5.63 -80.61 76.30
C SER A 210 6.52 -79.68 75.47
N LYS A 211 7.56 -79.09 76.06
CA LYS A 211 8.54 -78.23 75.36
C LYS A 211 9.40 -79.05 74.38
N ASP A 212 9.93 -80.20 74.80
CA ASP A 212 10.70 -81.11 73.92
C ASP A 212 9.84 -81.69 72.80
N ALA A 213 8.61 -82.06 73.10
CA ALA A 213 7.63 -82.54 72.12
C ALA A 213 7.35 -81.49 71.04
N LYS A 214 7.04 -80.26 71.44
CA LYS A 214 6.82 -79.14 70.49
C LYS A 214 8.06 -78.85 69.66
N TYR A 215 9.25 -78.92 70.25
CA TYR A 215 10.51 -78.71 69.53
C TYR A 215 10.72 -79.74 68.41
N VAL A 216 10.50 -81.02 68.69
CA VAL A 216 10.58 -82.08 67.69
C VAL A 216 9.51 -81.93 66.61
N ILE A 217 8.27 -81.56 66.96
CA ILE A 217 7.22 -81.27 65.97
C ILE A 217 7.60 -80.08 65.07
N GLY A 218 8.22 -79.05 65.63
CA GLY A 218 8.77 -77.93 64.87
C GLY A 218 9.85 -78.36 63.87
N LEU A 219 10.78 -79.22 64.30
CA LEU A 219 11.84 -79.77 63.44
C LEU A 219 11.28 -80.66 62.32
N ILE A 220 10.27 -81.47 62.63
CA ILE A 220 9.56 -82.28 61.63
C ILE A 220 8.85 -81.37 60.62
N ALA A 221 8.23 -80.28 61.06
CA ALA A 221 7.57 -79.32 60.17
C ALA A 221 8.57 -78.62 59.22
N ILE A 222 9.80 -78.33 59.66
CA ILE A 222 10.88 -77.86 58.78
C ILE A 222 11.23 -78.92 57.73
N LYS A 223 11.44 -80.18 58.14
CA LYS A 223 11.74 -81.30 57.21
C LYS A 223 10.61 -81.54 56.21
N GLU A 224 9.36 -81.41 56.62
CA GLU A 224 8.16 -81.48 55.77
C GLU A 224 7.94 -80.22 54.90
N LYS A 225 8.84 -79.22 54.95
CA LYS A 225 8.73 -77.91 54.27
C LYS A 225 7.47 -77.10 54.64
N LYS A 226 6.85 -77.39 55.79
CA LYS A 226 5.71 -76.65 56.34
C LYS A 226 6.18 -75.51 57.23
N PHE A 227 6.89 -74.56 56.63
CA PHE A 227 7.58 -73.49 57.35
C PHE A 227 6.64 -72.59 58.16
N GLY A 228 5.41 -72.32 57.69
CA GLY A 228 4.43 -71.55 58.47
C GLY A 228 3.97 -72.25 59.76
N THR A 229 3.86 -73.59 59.73
CA THR A 229 3.57 -74.39 60.93
C THR A 229 4.79 -74.44 61.85
N ALA A 230 5.99 -74.63 61.29
CA ALA A 230 7.24 -74.60 62.06
C ALA A 230 7.47 -73.26 62.77
N CYS A 231 7.24 -72.13 62.07
CA CYS A 231 7.38 -70.79 62.62
C CYS A 231 6.52 -70.58 63.87
N ARG A 232 5.20 -70.85 63.80
CA ARG A 232 4.29 -70.71 64.96
C ARG A 232 4.66 -71.61 66.13
N ILE A 233 5.19 -72.79 65.85
CA ILE A 233 5.62 -73.73 66.89
C ILE A 233 6.87 -73.21 67.59
N PHE A 234 7.88 -72.77 66.84
CA PHE A 234 9.12 -72.24 67.43
C PHE A 234 8.93 -70.88 68.11
N GLU A 235 8.05 -70.01 67.61
CA GLU A 235 7.65 -68.77 68.31
C GLU A 235 7.04 -69.07 69.70
N SER A 236 6.42 -70.23 69.88
CA SER A 236 5.85 -70.65 71.17
C SER A 236 6.86 -71.27 72.15
N LEU A 237 8.15 -71.37 71.78
CA LEU A 237 9.20 -72.02 72.57
C LEU A 237 10.27 -71.02 73.04
N GLU A 238 10.37 -70.82 74.35
CA GLU A 238 11.28 -69.84 74.97
C GLU A 238 12.64 -70.44 75.39
N PHE A 239 13.37 -71.15 74.51
CA PHE A 239 14.72 -71.62 74.84
C PHE A 239 15.76 -71.43 73.73
N LYS A 240 17.02 -71.27 74.13
CA LYS A 240 18.12 -70.70 73.33
C LYS A 240 18.34 -71.40 71.98
N ASN A 241 18.23 -72.73 71.91
CA ASN A 241 18.44 -73.51 70.69
C ASN A 241 17.27 -73.43 69.69
N SER A 242 16.08 -73.00 70.12
CA SER A 242 14.91 -72.85 69.24
C SER A 242 14.88 -71.52 68.47
N LYS A 243 15.56 -70.49 68.96
CA LYS A 243 15.56 -69.13 68.39
C LYS A 243 16.17 -69.03 66.99
N GLU A 244 17.17 -69.86 66.69
CA GLU A 244 17.81 -69.85 65.36
C GLU A 244 16.94 -70.55 64.33
N LEU A 245 16.35 -71.69 64.72
CA LEU A 245 15.37 -72.43 63.91
C LEU A 245 14.07 -71.65 63.70
N GLU A 246 13.63 -70.88 64.70
CA GLU A 246 12.52 -69.93 64.61
C GLU A 246 12.78 -68.90 63.50
N LYS A 247 13.94 -68.24 63.54
CA LYS A 247 14.32 -67.24 62.54
C LYS A 247 14.34 -67.82 61.13
N ASP A 248 14.91 -69.01 60.96
CA ASP A 248 15.00 -69.69 59.66
C ASP A 248 13.61 -70.09 59.14
N ALA A 249 12.79 -70.72 59.99
CA ALA A 249 11.45 -71.16 59.62
C ALA A 249 10.51 -69.98 59.31
N CYS A 250 10.51 -68.94 60.15
CA CYS A 250 9.68 -67.76 59.96
C CYS A 250 10.12 -66.94 58.75
N SER A 251 11.43 -66.80 58.50
CA SER A 251 11.93 -66.11 57.32
C SER A 251 11.46 -66.78 56.03
N VAL A 252 11.59 -68.12 55.91
CA VAL A 252 11.13 -68.85 54.73
C VAL A 252 9.61 -68.85 54.60
N ALA A 253 8.86 -68.96 55.70
CA ALA A 253 7.41 -68.92 55.69
C ALA A 253 6.86 -67.59 55.15
N PHE A 254 7.35 -66.46 55.66
CA PHE A 254 6.92 -65.14 55.21
C PHE A 254 7.42 -64.83 53.78
N MET A 255 8.56 -65.38 53.35
CA MET A 255 9.01 -65.28 51.97
C MET A 255 8.04 -65.97 51.01
N GLN A 256 7.59 -67.18 51.33
CA GLN A 256 6.62 -67.93 50.52
C GLN A 256 5.28 -67.19 50.43
N GLU A 257 4.78 -66.69 51.58
CA GLU A 257 3.57 -65.85 51.58
C GLU A 257 3.77 -64.57 50.75
N GLY A 258 4.95 -63.95 50.81
CA GLY A 258 5.29 -62.80 49.97
C GLY A 258 5.15 -63.10 48.48
N TYR A 259 5.70 -64.22 48.01
CA TYR A 259 5.58 -64.64 46.61
C TYR A 259 4.15 -65.01 46.21
N ASP A 260 3.38 -65.64 47.09
CA ASP A 260 1.95 -65.97 46.84
C ASP A 260 1.08 -64.73 46.65
N TYR A 261 1.40 -63.65 47.36
CA TYR A 261 0.71 -62.37 47.25
C TYR A 261 1.29 -61.44 46.18
N LEU A 262 2.44 -61.75 45.58
CA LEU A 262 3.14 -60.85 44.66
C LEU A 262 2.28 -60.41 43.47
N GLU A 263 1.53 -61.34 42.87
CA GLU A 263 0.60 -61.05 41.76
C GLU A 263 -0.78 -60.60 42.25
N LYS A 264 -1.25 -61.12 43.40
CA LYS A 264 -2.60 -60.87 43.90
C LYS A 264 -2.75 -59.52 44.60
N ASN A 265 -1.73 -59.10 45.34
CA ASN A 265 -1.69 -57.86 46.10
C ASN A 265 -0.21 -57.49 46.42
N PRO A 266 0.48 -56.76 45.54
CA PRO A 266 1.90 -56.47 45.69
C PRO A 266 2.22 -55.62 46.93
N SER A 267 1.30 -54.76 47.39
CA SER A 267 1.45 -54.01 48.65
C SER A 267 1.50 -54.93 49.87
N LYS A 268 0.69 -55.99 49.87
CA LYS A 268 0.69 -57.01 50.93
C LYS A 268 1.92 -57.92 50.83
N ALA A 269 2.39 -58.22 49.62
CA ALA A 269 3.64 -58.94 49.40
C ALA A 269 4.85 -58.19 50.00
N ILE A 270 4.91 -56.85 49.86
CA ILE A 270 5.94 -56.02 50.50
C ILE A 270 5.98 -56.24 52.01
N GLU A 271 4.83 -56.26 52.67
CA GLU A 271 4.74 -56.47 54.13
C GLU A 271 5.32 -57.84 54.53
N PHE A 272 4.98 -58.89 53.77
CA PHE A 272 5.48 -60.24 54.03
C PHE A 272 6.98 -60.40 53.76
N PHE A 273 7.51 -59.85 52.66
CA PHE A 273 8.95 -59.84 52.42
C PHE A 273 9.71 -59.04 53.48
N GLN A 274 9.19 -57.89 53.92
CA GLN A 274 9.78 -57.13 55.02
C GLN A 274 9.75 -57.91 56.35
N LYS A 275 8.67 -58.64 56.62
CA LYS A 275 8.61 -59.54 57.79
C LYS A 275 9.67 -60.63 57.68
N SER A 276 9.79 -61.30 56.53
CA SER A 276 10.81 -62.32 56.30
C SER A 276 12.23 -61.80 56.60
N LEU A 277 12.56 -60.61 56.10
CA LEU A 277 13.87 -59.97 56.28
C LEU A 277 14.15 -59.53 57.73
N ARG A 278 13.11 -59.32 58.57
CA ARG A 278 13.30 -59.05 60.00
C ARG A 278 13.76 -60.28 60.78
N TYR A 279 13.37 -61.48 60.34
CA TYR A 279 13.78 -62.72 61.00
C TYR A 279 15.18 -63.16 60.54
N LYS A 280 15.43 -63.14 59.23
CA LYS A 280 16.74 -63.46 58.64
C LYS A 280 16.91 -62.77 57.30
N ASP A 281 18.07 -62.14 57.12
CA ASP A 281 18.44 -61.55 55.84
C ASP A 281 18.67 -62.66 54.81
N ASN A 282 17.92 -62.64 53.72
CA ASN A 282 18.03 -63.62 52.65
C ASN A 282 17.75 -62.95 51.29
N ILE A 283 18.57 -63.33 50.30
CA ILE A 283 18.58 -62.69 48.97
C ILE A 283 17.24 -62.87 48.27
N GLU A 284 16.60 -64.03 48.41
CA GLU A 284 15.33 -64.34 47.75
C GLU A 284 14.17 -63.45 48.22
N SER A 285 14.16 -63.04 49.49
CA SER A 285 13.17 -62.07 49.99
C SER A 285 13.49 -60.64 49.57
N GLN A 286 14.77 -60.29 49.39
CA GLN A 286 15.16 -58.99 48.84
C GLN A 286 14.81 -58.89 47.34
N VAL A 287 14.98 -59.97 46.58
CA VAL A 287 14.56 -60.11 45.18
C VAL A 287 13.02 -60.07 45.07
N GLY A 288 12.31 -60.77 45.95
CA GLY A 288 10.85 -60.71 46.04
C GLY A 288 10.33 -59.32 46.36
N LEU A 289 11.01 -58.62 47.29
CA LEU A 289 10.74 -57.22 47.63
C LEU A 289 10.96 -56.28 46.44
N PHE A 290 12.02 -56.51 45.64
CA PHE A 290 12.22 -55.80 44.37
C PHE A 290 11.03 -56.00 43.42
N TYR A 291 10.60 -57.23 43.16
CA TYR A 291 9.49 -57.47 42.25
C TYR A 291 8.18 -56.83 42.75
N ALA A 292 7.95 -56.82 44.07
CA ALA A 292 6.78 -56.19 44.65
C ALA A 292 6.83 -54.66 44.51
N TYR A 293 8.01 -54.05 44.69
CA TYR A 293 8.21 -52.62 44.42
C TYR A 293 8.18 -52.28 42.94
N LEU A 294 8.64 -53.16 42.03
CA LEU A 294 8.58 -52.90 40.59
C LEU A 294 7.14 -52.65 40.12
N LYS A 295 6.17 -53.34 40.75
CA LYS A 295 4.72 -53.17 40.50
C LYS A 295 4.08 -51.97 41.23
N THR A 296 4.71 -51.41 42.26
CA THR A 296 4.07 -50.41 43.15
C THR A 296 4.81 -49.07 43.25
N ASP A 297 6.14 -49.10 43.33
CA ASP A 297 7.03 -47.95 43.49
C ASP A 297 8.37 -48.22 42.77
N LYS A 298 8.43 -47.84 41.49
CA LYS A 298 9.59 -48.09 40.60
C LYS A 298 10.89 -47.48 41.12
N SER A 299 10.83 -46.35 41.83
CA SER A 299 12.02 -45.68 42.39
C SER A 299 12.66 -46.50 43.52
N LYS A 300 11.84 -47.12 44.38
CA LYS A 300 12.35 -48.03 45.41
C LYS A 300 12.87 -49.33 44.80
N ALA A 301 12.21 -49.85 43.77
CA ALA A 301 12.66 -51.03 43.04
C ALA A 301 14.04 -50.80 42.42
N GLU A 302 14.25 -49.66 41.77
CA GLU A 302 15.55 -49.27 41.18
C GLU A 302 16.67 -49.24 42.21
N ARG A 303 16.43 -48.65 43.38
CA ARG A 303 17.43 -48.60 44.45
C ARG A 303 17.81 -50.01 44.92
N ILE A 304 16.81 -50.85 45.20
CA ILE A 304 17.01 -52.22 45.71
C ILE A 304 17.77 -53.07 44.69
N ILE A 305 17.39 -53.02 43.41
CA ILE A 305 18.02 -53.90 42.41
C ILE A 305 19.44 -53.47 42.05
N LYS A 306 19.75 -52.16 42.03
CA LYS A 306 21.13 -51.68 41.84
C LYS A 306 22.02 -52.10 43.01
N GLU A 307 21.51 -52.00 44.23
CA GLU A 307 22.21 -52.44 45.43
C GLU A 307 22.46 -53.96 45.37
N LEU A 308 21.43 -54.75 45.09
CA LEU A 308 21.53 -56.21 44.95
C LEU A 308 22.52 -56.63 43.85
N TYR A 309 22.43 -56.03 42.67
CA TYR A 309 23.29 -56.38 41.54
C TYR A 309 24.75 -55.99 41.77
N SER A 310 25.02 -54.86 42.44
CA SER A 310 26.39 -54.48 42.80
C SER A 310 27.03 -55.39 43.84
N LYS A 311 26.22 -55.95 44.76
CA LYS A 311 26.70 -56.84 45.83
C LYS A 311 26.76 -58.31 45.42
N TYR A 312 25.86 -58.75 44.56
CA TYR A 312 25.72 -60.16 44.14
C TYR A 312 25.53 -60.30 42.61
N PRO A 313 26.48 -59.81 41.78
CA PRO A 313 26.32 -59.78 40.32
C PRO A 313 26.22 -61.18 39.69
N GLU A 314 26.78 -62.21 40.32
CA GLU A 314 26.76 -63.60 39.82
C GLU A 314 25.53 -64.41 40.26
N ASN A 315 24.70 -63.89 41.16
CA ASN A 315 23.52 -64.60 41.62
C ASN A 315 22.42 -64.63 40.54
N GLU A 316 21.96 -65.82 40.18
CA GLU A 316 21.02 -66.03 39.06
C GLU A 316 19.68 -65.30 39.27
N SER A 317 19.12 -65.33 40.49
CA SER A 317 17.87 -64.65 40.84
C SER A 317 18.02 -63.12 40.71
N VAL A 318 19.17 -62.57 41.12
CA VAL A 318 19.49 -61.14 41.01
C VAL A 318 19.73 -60.72 39.55
N LYS A 319 20.42 -61.53 38.73
CA LYS A 319 20.58 -61.28 37.29
C LYS A 319 19.22 -61.20 36.59
N LYS A 320 18.34 -62.18 36.82
CA LYS A 320 16.97 -62.18 36.24
C LYS A 320 16.17 -60.95 36.66
N ALA A 321 16.24 -60.58 37.93
CA ALA A 321 15.57 -59.38 38.44
C ALA A 321 16.14 -58.08 37.84
N TYR A 322 17.46 -57.99 37.63
CA TYR A 322 18.10 -56.84 36.99
C TYR A 322 17.75 -56.72 35.51
N VAL A 323 17.71 -57.84 34.77
CA VAL A 323 17.21 -57.88 33.39
C VAL A 323 15.76 -57.40 33.33
N GLN A 324 14.89 -57.85 34.24
CA GLN A 324 13.51 -57.40 34.31
C GLN A 324 13.38 -55.89 34.60
N TYR A 325 14.25 -55.34 35.45
CA TYR A 325 14.34 -53.89 35.67
C TYR A 325 14.75 -53.13 34.40
N LEU A 326 15.75 -53.62 33.68
CA LEU A 326 16.21 -52.98 32.44
C LEU A 326 15.14 -53.02 31.34
N LEU A 327 14.36 -54.11 31.26
CA LEU A 327 13.18 -54.22 30.39
C LEU A 327 12.10 -53.21 30.75
N ASP A 328 11.73 -53.10 32.04
CA ASP A 328 10.69 -52.14 32.49
C ASP A 328 11.14 -50.68 32.35
N LYS A 329 12.44 -50.41 32.41
CA LYS A 329 13.03 -49.08 32.17
C LYS A 329 13.14 -48.73 30.68
N GLY A 330 13.16 -49.71 29.79
CA GLY A 330 13.42 -49.51 28.36
C GLY A 330 14.91 -49.21 28.05
N ASP A 331 15.85 -49.65 28.90
CA ASP A 331 17.29 -49.48 28.66
C ASP A 331 17.84 -50.61 27.79
N PHE A 332 17.47 -50.59 26.51
CA PHE A 332 17.83 -51.61 25.53
C PHE A 332 19.34 -51.72 25.26
N ALA A 333 20.12 -50.67 25.54
CA ALA A 333 21.56 -50.69 25.38
C ALA A 333 22.25 -51.54 26.46
N SER A 334 21.81 -51.41 27.71
CA SER A 334 22.31 -52.24 28.81
C SER A 334 21.84 -53.70 28.68
N LEU A 335 20.64 -53.93 28.12
CA LEU A 335 20.07 -55.26 27.86
C LEU A 335 20.87 -56.09 26.86
N GLU A 336 21.69 -55.46 26.01
CA GLU A 336 22.49 -56.16 25.01
C GLU A 336 23.46 -57.18 25.64
N LYS A 337 23.93 -56.90 26.86
CA LYS A 337 24.83 -57.78 27.61
C LYS A 337 24.14 -59.02 28.18
N PHE A 338 22.81 -59.07 28.15
CA PHE A 338 21.99 -60.12 28.74
C PHE A 338 21.10 -60.83 27.71
N LYS A 339 21.52 -60.86 26.43
CA LYS A 339 20.77 -61.48 25.31
C LYS A 339 20.29 -62.91 25.59
N GLU A 340 21.04 -63.68 26.37
CA GLU A 340 20.70 -65.05 26.75
C GLU A 340 19.49 -65.17 27.71
N TYR A 341 19.08 -64.08 28.36
CA TYR A 341 17.95 -64.03 29.30
C TYR A 341 16.68 -63.43 28.70
N LEU A 342 16.68 -63.07 27.41
CA LEU A 342 15.60 -62.36 26.72
C LEU A 342 14.75 -63.28 25.85
N LYS A 343 13.45 -62.98 25.72
CA LYS A 343 12.56 -63.68 24.80
C LYS A 343 12.71 -63.12 23.38
N GLU A 344 12.28 -63.87 22.36
CA GLU A 344 12.38 -63.43 20.95
C GLU A 344 11.70 -62.07 20.68
N GLU A 345 10.59 -61.79 21.37
CA GLU A 345 9.87 -60.51 21.29
C GLU A 345 10.74 -59.35 21.80
N ASP A 346 11.49 -59.55 22.89
CA ASP A 346 12.40 -58.56 23.46
C ASP A 346 13.61 -58.31 22.53
N LEU A 347 14.11 -59.35 21.87
CA LEU A 347 15.18 -59.25 20.88
C LEU A 347 14.75 -58.47 19.63
N LYS A 348 13.48 -58.57 19.23
CA LYS A 348 12.90 -57.78 18.14
C LYS A 348 12.83 -56.29 18.50
N LEU A 349 12.41 -55.98 19.73
CA LEU A 349 12.38 -54.61 20.26
C LEU A 349 13.77 -53.97 20.33
N ILE A 350 14.82 -54.74 20.69
CA ILE A 350 16.21 -54.26 20.67
C ILE A 350 16.64 -53.91 19.23
N LYS A 351 16.35 -54.76 18.25
CA LYS A 351 16.66 -54.50 16.83
C LYS A 351 15.92 -53.28 16.28
N GLU A 352 14.66 -53.09 16.65
CA GLU A 352 13.84 -51.93 16.27
C GLU A 352 14.35 -50.64 16.93
N SER A 353 14.75 -50.70 18.21
CA SER A 353 15.37 -49.58 18.93
C SER A 353 16.71 -49.17 18.30
N GLN A 354 17.53 -50.15 17.90
CA GLN A 354 18.81 -49.89 17.26
C GLN A 354 18.65 -49.24 15.88
N LEU A 355 17.71 -49.73 15.07
CA LEU A 355 17.34 -49.12 13.80
C LEU A 355 16.86 -47.67 13.99
N SER A 356 16.03 -47.41 15.01
CA SER A 356 15.57 -46.05 15.34
C SER A 356 16.73 -45.13 15.70
N LYS A 357 17.72 -45.61 16.46
CA LYS A 357 18.89 -44.83 16.87
C LYS A 357 19.83 -44.52 15.70
N GLU A 358 19.98 -45.44 14.75
CA GLU A 358 20.72 -45.20 13.52
C GLU A 358 20.01 -44.18 12.62
N MET A 359 18.68 -44.25 12.51
CA MET A 359 17.87 -43.26 11.80
C MET A 359 17.97 -41.85 12.42
N GLU A 360 17.96 -41.74 13.75
CA GLU A 360 18.19 -40.47 14.46
C GLU A 360 19.59 -39.91 14.20
N ASN A 361 20.61 -40.78 14.18
CA ASN A 361 21.97 -40.37 13.85
C ASN A 361 22.06 -39.84 12.41
N VAL A 362 21.42 -40.52 11.46
CA VAL A 362 21.32 -40.07 10.06
C VAL A 362 20.65 -38.70 9.97
N LEU A 363 19.51 -38.50 10.63
CA LEU A 363 18.82 -37.20 10.68
C LEU A 363 19.73 -36.08 11.20
N ARG A 364 20.52 -36.37 12.22
CA ARG A 364 21.50 -35.42 12.76
C ARG A 364 22.62 -35.13 11.75
N LEU A 365 23.13 -36.15 11.05
CA LEU A 365 24.15 -36.00 10.02
C LEU A 365 23.66 -35.13 8.86
N ILE A 366 22.44 -35.38 8.36
CA ILE A 366 21.82 -34.56 7.30
C ILE A 366 21.71 -33.09 7.75
N LYS A 367 21.20 -32.83 8.96
CA LYS A 367 21.07 -31.47 9.50
C LYS A 367 22.43 -30.77 9.70
N SER A 368 23.49 -31.53 9.96
CA SER A 368 24.85 -31.00 10.08
C SER A 368 25.56 -30.77 8.73
N GLY A 369 24.91 -31.08 7.60
CA GLY A 369 25.46 -30.95 6.25
C GLY A 369 26.42 -32.08 5.84
N ASN A 370 26.60 -33.11 6.67
CA ASN A 370 27.47 -34.25 6.38
C ASN A 370 26.71 -35.31 5.55
N TYR A 371 26.44 -34.96 4.30
CA TYR A 371 25.58 -35.75 3.42
C TYR A 371 26.19 -37.09 2.99
N SER A 372 27.51 -37.15 2.80
CA SER A 372 28.19 -38.37 2.34
C SER A 372 28.13 -39.51 3.36
N GLU A 373 28.31 -39.19 4.64
CA GLU A 373 28.23 -40.19 5.72
C GLU A 373 26.78 -40.65 5.96
N ALA A 374 25.83 -39.72 5.90
CA ALA A 374 24.40 -40.04 5.98
C ALA A 374 23.94 -40.95 4.81
N GLU A 375 24.42 -40.69 3.60
CA GLU A 375 24.14 -41.51 2.42
C GLU A 375 24.65 -42.94 2.57
N ASN A 376 25.90 -43.11 3.01
CA ASN A 376 26.48 -44.43 3.23
C ASN A 376 25.69 -45.27 4.24
N ILE A 377 25.28 -44.66 5.36
CA ILE A 377 24.48 -45.34 6.39
C ILE A 377 23.08 -45.69 5.83
N LEU A 378 22.42 -44.76 5.15
CA LEU A 378 21.08 -44.99 4.60
C LEU A 378 21.06 -46.02 3.47
N LEU A 379 22.07 -46.04 2.60
CA LEU A 379 22.17 -47.05 1.54
C LEU A 379 22.35 -48.45 2.11
N LYS A 380 23.17 -48.61 3.16
CA LYS A 380 23.31 -49.89 3.86
C LYS A 380 21.99 -50.34 4.49
N LEU A 381 21.28 -49.42 5.16
CA LEU A 381 19.96 -49.70 5.73
C LEU A 381 18.91 -50.05 4.65
N TYR A 382 19.03 -49.44 3.48
CA TYR A 382 18.18 -49.69 2.34
C TYR A 382 18.45 -51.06 1.70
N GLU A 383 19.72 -51.48 1.59
CA GLU A 383 20.09 -52.83 1.15
C GLU A 383 19.52 -53.91 2.09
N GLU A 384 19.58 -53.68 3.41
CA GLU A 384 19.04 -54.62 4.40
C GLU A 384 17.51 -54.68 4.39
N LYS A 385 16.83 -53.54 4.20
CA LYS A 385 15.37 -53.44 4.19
C LYS A 385 14.85 -52.43 3.16
N PRO A 386 14.75 -52.82 1.87
CA PRO A 386 14.36 -51.91 0.79
C PRO A 386 12.95 -51.34 0.90
N SER A 387 12.06 -52.02 1.62
CA SER A 387 10.66 -51.63 1.83
C SER A 387 10.42 -50.91 3.17
N ASN A 388 11.48 -50.49 3.87
CA ASN A 388 11.30 -49.75 5.12
C ASN A 388 10.90 -48.29 4.82
N LEU A 389 9.68 -47.92 5.20
CA LEU A 389 9.10 -46.61 4.96
C LEU A 389 9.97 -45.47 5.49
N ASN A 390 10.50 -45.58 6.71
CA ASN A 390 11.33 -44.53 7.31
C ASN A 390 12.68 -44.38 6.60
N VAL A 391 13.29 -45.47 6.13
CA VAL A 391 14.53 -45.42 5.34
C VAL A 391 14.28 -44.70 4.00
N LEU A 392 13.18 -45.03 3.30
CA LEU A 392 12.79 -44.38 2.05
C LEU A 392 12.52 -42.88 2.24
N LEU A 393 11.81 -42.49 3.31
CA LEU A 393 11.56 -41.09 3.65
C LEU A 393 12.86 -40.31 3.91
N LEU A 394 13.81 -40.92 4.62
CA LEU A 394 15.10 -40.31 4.93
C LEU A 394 16.02 -40.21 3.71
N LEU A 395 16.01 -41.20 2.82
CA LEU A 395 16.70 -41.11 1.52
C LEU A 395 16.10 -40.00 0.66
N GLY A 396 14.76 -39.91 0.58
CA GLY A 396 14.08 -38.81 -0.08
C GLY A 396 14.50 -37.44 0.47
N TYR A 397 14.57 -37.33 1.81
CA TYR A 397 14.98 -36.10 2.49
C TYR A 397 16.44 -35.75 2.23
N LEU A 398 17.35 -36.71 2.35
CA LEU A 398 18.78 -36.54 2.05
C LEU A 398 18.99 -36.04 0.62
N TYR A 399 18.37 -36.67 -0.38
CA TYR A 399 18.55 -36.27 -1.77
C TYR A 399 17.94 -34.90 -2.08
N LEU A 400 16.86 -34.52 -1.38
CA LEU A 400 16.29 -33.18 -1.48
C LEU A 400 17.26 -32.12 -0.94
N GLU A 401 17.92 -32.38 0.20
CA GLU A 401 18.94 -31.48 0.79
C GLU A 401 20.24 -31.43 -0.07
N LYS A 402 20.61 -32.54 -0.72
CA LYS A 402 21.69 -32.57 -1.72
C LYS A 402 21.32 -31.88 -3.05
N ASN A 403 20.09 -31.38 -3.19
CA ASN A 403 19.54 -30.79 -4.41
C ASN A 403 19.49 -31.75 -5.62
N ASP A 404 19.51 -33.08 -5.39
CA ASP A 404 19.28 -34.12 -6.40
C ASP A 404 17.78 -34.46 -6.45
N ILE A 405 17.03 -33.54 -7.08
CA ILE A 405 15.56 -33.50 -7.02
C ILE A 405 14.91 -34.74 -7.63
N LEU A 406 15.51 -35.34 -8.67
CA LEU A 406 14.97 -36.51 -9.36
C LEU A 406 15.07 -37.78 -8.50
N LYS A 407 16.20 -38.00 -7.80
CA LYS A 407 16.30 -39.12 -6.85
C LYS A 407 15.36 -38.95 -5.67
N ALA A 408 15.28 -37.73 -5.13
CA ALA A 408 14.35 -37.42 -4.04
C ALA A 408 12.90 -37.76 -4.42
N LYS A 409 12.48 -37.37 -5.64
CA LYS A 409 11.17 -37.72 -6.20
C LYS A 409 10.93 -39.23 -6.17
N ASN A 410 11.86 -40.01 -6.72
CA ASN A 410 11.73 -41.47 -6.82
C ASN A 410 11.59 -42.13 -5.44
N PHE A 411 12.39 -41.73 -4.46
CA PHE A 411 12.30 -42.30 -3.10
C PHE A 411 10.99 -41.94 -2.38
N TYR A 412 10.49 -40.71 -2.56
CA TYR A 412 9.17 -40.34 -2.01
C TYR A 412 8.01 -41.03 -2.74
N GLU A 413 8.09 -41.24 -4.06
CA GLU A 413 7.10 -42.03 -4.81
C GLU A 413 7.10 -43.49 -4.35
N ASN A 414 8.28 -44.10 -4.15
CA ASN A 414 8.39 -45.44 -3.60
C ASN A 414 7.84 -45.54 -2.16
N ALA A 415 8.04 -44.52 -1.33
CA ALA A 415 7.42 -44.45 0.01
C ALA A 415 5.89 -44.42 -0.09
N LEU A 416 5.32 -43.70 -1.06
CA LEU A 416 3.88 -43.66 -1.32
C LEU A 416 3.33 -44.94 -1.96
N MET A 417 4.16 -45.75 -2.61
CA MET A 417 3.73 -47.10 -3.04
C MET A 417 3.51 -48.04 -1.86
N ILE A 418 4.23 -47.83 -0.75
CA ILE A 418 4.10 -48.64 0.48
C ILE A 418 2.95 -48.13 1.34
N ASP A 419 2.89 -46.81 1.53
CA ASP A 419 1.81 -46.13 2.23
C ASP A 419 1.37 -44.91 1.40
N GLU A 420 0.34 -45.11 0.57
CA GLU A 420 -0.26 -44.10 -0.32
C GLU A 420 -0.67 -42.83 0.45
N ASN A 421 -0.88 -42.99 1.75
CA ASN A 421 -1.40 -41.99 2.63
C ASN A 421 -0.34 -41.39 3.57
N ASN A 422 0.94 -41.72 3.39
CA ASN A 422 1.98 -41.23 4.27
C ASN A 422 2.15 -39.70 4.19
N THR A 423 1.96 -39.02 5.32
CA THR A 423 1.97 -37.55 5.36
C THR A 423 3.35 -36.95 5.08
N ASP A 424 4.42 -37.62 5.49
CA ASP A 424 5.78 -37.12 5.34
C ASP A 424 6.30 -37.34 3.92
N ALA A 425 5.91 -38.44 3.27
CA ALA A 425 6.17 -38.65 1.85
C ALA A 425 5.42 -37.62 0.99
N LEU A 426 4.15 -37.33 1.30
CA LEU A 426 3.37 -36.28 0.62
C LEU A 426 4.01 -34.89 0.81
N LYS A 427 4.46 -34.54 2.02
CA LYS A 427 5.17 -33.27 2.26
C LYS A 427 6.49 -33.19 1.49
N GLY A 428 7.25 -34.28 1.46
CA GLY A 428 8.49 -34.40 0.70
C GLY A 428 8.26 -34.23 -0.80
N LEU A 429 7.28 -34.93 -1.35
CA LEU A 429 6.93 -34.86 -2.77
C LEU A 429 6.38 -33.48 -3.18
N LYS A 430 5.61 -32.82 -2.30
CA LYS A 430 5.24 -31.40 -2.48
C LYS A 430 6.50 -30.53 -2.62
N ALA A 431 7.48 -30.67 -1.73
CA ALA A 431 8.71 -29.88 -1.77
C ALA A 431 9.52 -30.15 -3.05
N VAL A 432 9.57 -31.41 -3.50
CA VAL A 432 10.16 -31.80 -4.80
C VAL A 432 9.45 -31.07 -5.95
N TYR A 433 8.12 -31.13 -6.04
CA TYR A 433 7.38 -30.50 -7.13
C TYR A 433 7.52 -28.97 -7.15
N VAL A 434 7.56 -28.32 -5.97
CA VAL A 434 7.87 -26.89 -5.87
C VAL A 434 9.28 -26.57 -6.37
N LYS A 435 10.28 -27.41 -6.07
CA LYS A 435 11.66 -27.26 -6.56
C LYS A 435 11.78 -27.49 -8.07
N LEU A 436 10.96 -28.38 -8.64
CA LEU A 436 10.88 -28.61 -10.10
C LEU A 436 10.13 -27.50 -10.85
N GLY A 437 9.42 -26.61 -10.14
CA GLY A 437 8.55 -25.60 -10.75
C GLY A 437 7.21 -26.15 -11.26
N ASP A 438 6.89 -27.42 -10.97
CA ASP A 438 5.61 -28.06 -11.29
C ASP A 438 4.59 -27.76 -10.18
N TYR A 439 4.12 -26.51 -10.16
CA TYR A 439 3.23 -26.02 -9.11
C TYR A 439 1.83 -26.66 -9.17
N GLU A 440 1.42 -27.15 -10.34
CA GLU A 440 0.13 -27.84 -10.50
C GLU A 440 0.12 -29.16 -9.71
N LYS A 441 1.12 -30.02 -9.91
CA LYS A 441 1.25 -31.24 -9.11
C LYS A 441 1.45 -30.94 -7.62
N ALA A 442 2.17 -29.88 -7.27
CA ALA A 442 2.32 -29.47 -5.87
C ALA A 442 0.97 -29.14 -5.21
N LEU A 443 0.07 -28.45 -5.93
CA LEU A 443 -1.28 -28.13 -5.45
C LEU A 443 -2.16 -29.37 -5.32
N GLU A 444 -2.04 -30.36 -6.21
CA GLU A 444 -2.73 -31.65 -6.07
C GLU A 444 -2.31 -32.37 -4.79
N ILE A 445 -1.01 -32.38 -4.48
CA ILE A 445 -0.50 -32.96 -3.24
C ILE A 445 -1.00 -32.19 -2.01
N ILE A 446 -1.05 -30.85 -2.06
CA ILE A 446 -1.61 -30.04 -0.97
C ILE A 446 -3.10 -30.36 -0.77
N LYS A 447 -3.86 -30.57 -1.84
CA LYS A 447 -5.27 -30.98 -1.74
C LYS A 447 -5.41 -32.33 -1.04
N LYS A 448 -4.54 -33.31 -1.34
CA LYS A 448 -4.49 -34.59 -0.62
C LYS A 448 -4.14 -34.41 0.87
N LEU A 449 -3.22 -33.50 1.21
CA LEU A 449 -2.88 -33.18 2.60
C LEU A 449 -4.06 -32.48 3.34
N GLN A 450 -4.75 -31.56 2.68
CA GLN A 450 -5.90 -30.83 3.24
C GLN A 450 -7.10 -31.76 3.53
N GLN A 451 -7.35 -32.76 2.68
CA GLN A 451 -8.36 -33.79 2.94
C GLN A 451 -8.12 -34.55 4.26
N LYS A 452 -6.88 -34.52 4.77
CA LYS A 452 -6.49 -35.10 6.07
C LYS A 452 -6.45 -34.11 7.22
N GLY A 453 -6.98 -32.90 7.01
CA GLY A 453 -6.94 -31.82 8.00
C GLY A 453 -5.57 -31.14 8.14
N ILE A 454 -4.59 -31.45 7.27
CA ILE A 454 -3.26 -30.82 7.29
C ILE A 454 -3.31 -29.57 6.41
N LYS A 455 -3.34 -28.40 7.05
CA LYS A 455 -3.23 -27.11 6.35
C LYS A 455 -1.77 -26.83 6.00
N ASP A 456 -1.51 -26.58 4.73
CA ASP A 456 -0.18 -26.17 4.27
C ASP A 456 -0.04 -24.64 4.34
N PRO A 457 0.90 -24.10 5.13
CA PRO A 457 1.09 -22.66 5.25
C PRO A 457 1.58 -22.01 3.95
N ASP A 458 2.21 -22.78 3.05
CA ASP A 458 2.73 -22.28 1.78
C ASP A 458 1.72 -22.36 0.63
N TYR A 459 0.49 -22.83 0.87
CA TYR A 459 -0.54 -22.99 -0.17
C TYR A 459 -0.72 -21.72 -1.02
N ASN A 460 -0.92 -20.57 -0.37
CA ASN A 460 -1.12 -19.30 -1.05
C ASN A 460 0.08 -18.90 -1.92
N LYS A 461 1.30 -19.16 -1.43
CA LYS A 461 2.53 -18.87 -2.15
C LYS A 461 2.68 -19.75 -3.38
N ILE A 462 2.42 -21.06 -3.24
CA ILE A 462 2.49 -22.02 -4.35
C ILE A 462 1.38 -21.74 -5.37
N TYR A 463 0.18 -21.40 -4.91
CA TYR A 463 -0.94 -21.03 -5.77
C TYR A 463 -0.64 -19.74 -6.57
N ALA A 464 -0.06 -18.73 -5.94
CA ALA A 464 0.38 -17.52 -6.65
C ALA A 464 1.47 -17.80 -7.71
N LEU A 465 2.39 -18.74 -7.46
CA LEU A 465 3.40 -19.17 -8.43
C LEU A 465 2.76 -19.92 -9.61
N TYR A 466 1.79 -20.81 -9.35
CA TYR A 466 1.00 -21.48 -10.39
C TYR A 466 0.27 -20.47 -11.29
N LEU A 467 -0.45 -19.51 -10.69
CA LEU A 467 -1.15 -18.46 -11.43
C LEU A 467 -0.19 -17.59 -12.24
N SER A 468 1.01 -17.31 -11.71
CA SER A 468 2.03 -16.53 -12.41
C SER A 468 2.52 -17.22 -13.69
N ASN A 469 2.76 -18.55 -13.63
CA ASN A 469 3.16 -19.32 -14.81
C ASN A 469 2.06 -19.31 -15.88
N LYS A 470 0.81 -19.54 -15.48
CA LYS A 470 -0.35 -19.54 -16.39
C LYS A 470 -0.59 -18.15 -17.01
N ALA A 471 -0.41 -17.09 -16.23
CA ALA A 471 -0.52 -15.73 -16.73
C ALA A 471 0.55 -15.41 -17.78
N GLN A 472 1.79 -15.86 -17.56
CA GLN A 472 2.87 -15.71 -18.54
C GLN A 472 2.61 -16.51 -19.83
N GLU A 473 2.04 -17.71 -19.73
CA GLU A 473 1.62 -18.51 -20.89
C GLU A 473 0.57 -17.76 -21.71
N HIS A 474 -0.49 -17.26 -21.07
CA HIS A 474 -1.51 -16.45 -21.76
C HIS A 474 -0.96 -15.14 -22.34
N LEU A 475 0.03 -14.51 -21.71
CA LEU A 475 0.70 -13.35 -22.31
C LEU A 475 1.44 -13.72 -23.62
N LYS A 476 2.10 -14.89 -23.67
CA LYS A 476 2.78 -15.38 -24.89
C LYS A 476 1.79 -15.74 -26.00
N GLU A 477 0.63 -16.28 -25.64
CA GLU A 477 -0.46 -16.59 -26.58
C GLU A 477 -1.20 -15.34 -27.08
N GLY A 478 -0.97 -14.17 -26.48
CA GLY A 478 -1.69 -12.92 -26.79
C GLY A 478 -3.04 -12.78 -26.07
N ASN A 479 -3.36 -13.69 -25.15
CA ASN A 479 -4.58 -13.72 -24.35
C ASN A 479 -4.51 -12.74 -23.15
N ILE A 480 -4.35 -11.45 -23.44
CA ILE A 480 -4.01 -10.43 -22.42
C ILE A 480 -5.07 -10.20 -21.33
N ASN A 481 -6.36 -10.40 -21.63
CA ASN A 481 -7.42 -10.21 -20.63
C ASN A 481 -7.38 -11.32 -19.57
N LEU A 482 -7.12 -12.57 -19.97
CA LEU A 482 -6.96 -13.69 -19.05
C LEU A 482 -5.73 -13.50 -18.16
N ALA A 483 -4.62 -13.00 -18.73
CA ALA A 483 -3.43 -12.67 -17.95
C ALA A 483 -3.71 -11.60 -16.87
N LYS A 484 -4.55 -10.60 -17.16
CA LYS A 484 -4.99 -9.61 -16.17
C LYS A 484 -5.84 -10.24 -15.07
N GLU A 485 -6.81 -11.08 -15.42
CA GLU A 485 -7.66 -11.76 -14.43
C GLU A 485 -6.82 -12.60 -13.46
N LEU A 486 -5.85 -13.35 -13.98
CA LEU A 486 -4.91 -14.12 -13.17
C LEU A 486 -4.02 -13.21 -12.30
N ALA A 487 -3.60 -12.05 -12.80
CA ALA A 487 -2.85 -11.08 -12.01
C ALA A 487 -3.69 -10.46 -10.87
N ASP A 488 -4.95 -10.13 -11.13
CA ASP A 488 -5.89 -9.64 -10.10
C ASP A 488 -6.15 -10.73 -9.03
N GLU A 489 -6.21 -12.00 -9.44
CA GLU A 489 -6.30 -13.14 -8.52
C GLU A 489 -5.04 -13.28 -7.65
N ILE A 490 -3.84 -13.17 -8.24
CA ILE A 490 -2.58 -13.16 -7.47
C ILE A 490 -2.57 -12.04 -6.44
N LEU A 491 -3.01 -10.83 -6.81
CA LEU A 491 -3.08 -9.69 -5.88
C LEU A 491 -4.12 -9.86 -4.77
N SER A 492 -5.14 -10.68 -4.98
CA SER A 492 -6.10 -11.04 -3.92
C SER A 492 -5.49 -11.94 -2.86
N ILE A 493 -4.49 -12.75 -3.24
CA ILE A 493 -3.75 -13.67 -2.37
C ILE A 493 -2.58 -12.95 -1.69
N ASP A 494 -1.77 -12.24 -2.48
CA ASP A 494 -0.62 -11.47 -2.03
C ASP A 494 -0.58 -10.11 -2.75
N LYS A 495 -1.00 -9.06 -2.02
CA LYS A 495 -1.02 -7.67 -2.50
C LYS A 495 0.36 -7.11 -2.83
N ASN A 496 1.42 -7.73 -2.31
CA ASN A 496 2.81 -7.30 -2.46
C ASN A 496 3.59 -8.23 -3.40
N ASN A 497 2.90 -8.95 -4.29
CA ASN A 497 3.54 -9.81 -5.27
C ASN A 497 4.07 -8.99 -6.48
N PRO A 498 5.39 -8.86 -6.69
CA PRO A 498 5.95 -8.05 -7.77
C PRO A 498 5.61 -8.62 -9.16
N THR A 499 5.50 -9.95 -9.30
CA THR A 499 5.21 -10.61 -10.58
C THR A 499 3.82 -10.25 -11.09
N ALA A 500 2.83 -10.14 -10.21
CA ALA A 500 1.48 -9.70 -10.59
C ALA A 500 1.50 -8.28 -11.16
N TYR A 501 2.26 -7.36 -10.55
CA TYR A 501 2.43 -6.01 -11.07
C TYR A 501 3.19 -5.99 -12.41
N LEU A 502 4.16 -6.88 -12.63
CA LEU A 502 4.79 -7.03 -13.95
C LEU A 502 3.80 -7.50 -15.03
N ILE A 503 2.93 -8.47 -14.70
CA ILE A 503 1.90 -8.97 -15.63
C ILE A 503 0.91 -7.84 -15.97
N LEU A 504 0.46 -7.07 -14.97
CA LEU A 504 -0.40 -5.90 -15.20
C LEU A 504 0.30 -4.83 -16.02
N ALA A 505 1.60 -4.58 -15.78
CA ALA A 505 2.38 -3.67 -16.60
C ALA A 505 2.38 -4.12 -18.06
N GLU A 506 2.66 -5.39 -18.36
CA GLU A 506 2.64 -5.90 -19.74
C GLU A 506 1.24 -5.79 -20.38
N TYR A 507 0.17 -6.07 -19.62
CA TYR A 507 -1.22 -5.84 -20.07
C TYR A 507 -1.47 -4.38 -20.48
N TYR A 508 -1.12 -3.42 -19.61
CA TYR A 508 -1.34 -1.99 -19.91
C TYR A 508 -0.41 -1.46 -21.02
N LYS A 509 0.79 -2.05 -21.16
CA LYS A 509 1.71 -1.77 -22.27
C LYS A 509 1.09 -2.15 -23.61
N GLN A 510 0.47 -3.33 -23.72
CA GLN A 510 -0.21 -3.74 -24.96
C GLN A 510 -1.45 -2.88 -25.26
N LEU A 511 -2.13 -2.34 -24.25
CA LEU A 511 -3.21 -1.38 -24.44
C LEU A 511 -2.77 0.05 -24.80
N GLY A 512 -1.46 0.34 -24.71
CA GLY A 512 -0.94 1.69 -24.89
C GLY A 512 -1.25 2.65 -23.73
N ASP A 513 -1.76 2.16 -22.59
CA ASP A 513 -1.99 2.98 -21.39
C ASP A 513 -0.67 3.19 -20.63
N LYS A 514 0.08 4.19 -21.09
CA LYS A 514 1.37 4.60 -20.52
C LYS A 514 1.32 4.88 -19.01
N LYS A 515 0.19 5.37 -18.49
CA LYS A 515 0.04 5.81 -17.11
C LYS A 515 -0.11 4.63 -16.17
N GLU A 516 -1.02 3.70 -16.48
CA GLU A 516 -1.17 2.49 -15.67
C GLU A 516 0.02 1.54 -15.88
N TYR A 517 0.62 1.50 -17.07
CA TYR A 517 1.90 0.82 -17.28
C TYR A 517 2.96 1.29 -16.29
N PHE A 518 3.21 2.60 -16.22
CA PHE A 518 4.24 3.16 -15.32
C PHE A 518 3.94 2.85 -13.85
N LYS A 519 2.68 3.01 -13.43
CA LYS A 519 2.27 2.76 -12.05
C LYS A 519 2.56 1.32 -11.62
N ASN A 520 2.23 0.35 -12.46
CA ASN A 520 2.43 -1.07 -12.13
C ASN A 520 3.91 -1.45 -12.18
N ILE A 521 4.68 -0.97 -13.16
CA ILE A 521 6.12 -1.26 -13.23
C ILE A 521 6.91 -0.61 -12.08
N SER A 522 6.53 0.61 -11.66
CA SER A 522 7.10 1.25 -10.46
C SER A 522 6.81 0.43 -9.20
N LYS A 523 5.59 -0.09 -9.05
CA LYS A 523 5.22 -0.91 -7.90
C LYS A 523 6.01 -2.22 -7.83
N ALA A 524 6.23 -2.87 -8.97
CA ALA A 524 7.09 -4.05 -9.05
C ALA A 524 8.53 -3.73 -8.59
N TYR A 525 9.08 -2.60 -9.05
CA TYR A 525 10.42 -2.14 -8.68
C TYR A 525 10.55 -1.77 -7.18
N GLU A 526 9.56 -1.08 -6.60
CA GLU A 526 9.52 -0.79 -5.16
C GLU A 526 9.58 -2.05 -4.30
N LEU A 527 8.91 -3.13 -4.74
CA LEU A 527 8.81 -4.38 -3.99
C LEU A 527 10.09 -5.22 -4.07
N LYS A 528 10.79 -5.18 -5.21
CA LYS A 528 12.06 -5.89 -5.43
C LYS A 528 13.03 -5.06 -6.29
N PRO A 529 13.70 -4.06 -5.69
CA PRO A 529 14.60 -3.19 -6.43
C PRO A 529 15.90 -3.87 -6.87
N ASP A 530 16.31 -4.97 -6.20
CA ASP A 530 17.56 -5.68 -6.52
C ASP A 530 17.39 -6.78 -7.57
N ASP A 531 16.16 -7.13 -7.92
CA ASP A 531 15.87 -8.10 -8.96
C ASP A 531 16.24 -7.51 -10.33
N PHE A 532 17.19 -8.14 -11.03
CA PHE A 532 17.75 -7.63 -12.27
C PHE A 532 16.67 -7.49 -13.36
N GLY A 533 15.77 -8.46 -13.49
CA GLY A 533 14.69 -8.44 -14.49
C GLY A 533 13.70 -7.31 -14.25
N ILE A 534 13.28 -7.11 -12.99
CA ILE A 534 12.40 -6.00 -12.60
C ILE A 534 13.09 -4.66 -12.82
N LYS A 535 14.35 -4.53 -12.42
CA LYS A 535 15.16 -3.32 -12.60
C LYS A 535 15.27 -2.95 -14.09
N LEU A 536 15.54 -3.93 -14.96
CA LEU A 536 15.55 -3.71 -16.41
C LEU A 536 14.19 -3.31 -16.96
N ALA A 537 13.12 -4.00 -16.57
CA ALA A 537 11.77 -3.69 -17.02
C ALA A 537 11.34 -2.26 -16.60
N PHE A 538 11.76 -1.82 -15.42
CA PHE A 538 11.56 -0.46 -14.94
C PHE A 538 12.37 0.58 -15.75
N ILE A 539 13.65 0.31 -16.03
CA ILE A 539 14.48 1.17 -16.89
C ILE A 539 13.87 1.31 -18.29
N TYR A 540 13.44 0.21 -18.90
CA TYR A 540 12.73 0.24 -20.18
C TYR A 540 11.45 1.07 -20.11
N GLY A 541 10.73 0.99 -18.98
CA GLY A 541 9.55 1.80 -18.74
C GLY A 541 9.87 3.30 -18.70
N LEU A 542 10.92 3.69 -17.98
CA LEU A 542 11.40 5.08 -17.93
C LEU A 542 11.82 5.59 -19.31
N ILE A 543 12.58 4.78 -20.06
CA ILE A 543 13.03 5.10 -21.42
C ILE A 543 11.84 5.35 -22.36
N ASN A 544 10.79 4.55 -22.28
CA ASN A 544 9.60 4.70 -23.14
C ASN A 544 8.67 5.85 -22.75
N LEU A 545 8.88 6.43 -21.57
CA LEU A 545 8.15 7.57 -21.04
C LEU A 545 8.97 8.86 -21.07
N ASP A 546 10.12 8.84 -21.76
CA ASP A 546 11.05 9.97 -21.90
C ASP A 546 11.70 10.43 -20.57
N PHE A 547 11.73 9.56 -19.56
CA PHE A 547 12.33 9.76 -18.25
C PHE A 547 13.82 9.37 -18.23
N TYR A 548 14.61 10.01 -19.09
CA TYR A 548 15.99 9.60 -19.35
C TYR A 548 16.95 9.85 -18.18
N ASP A 549 16.77 10.91 -17.40
CA ASP A 549 17.66 11.20 -16.26
C ASP A 549 17.49 10.16 -15.15
N GLN A 550 16.24 9.78 -14.83
CA GLN A 550 15.99 8.69 -13.88
C GLN A 550 16.56 7.37 -14.41
N ALA A 551 16.36 7.07 -15.70
CA ALA A 551 16.93 5.88 -16.31
C ALA A 551 18.47 5.87 -16.21
N LYS A 552 19.15 7.00 -16.51
CA LYS A 552 20.61 7.13 -16.40
C LYS A 552 21.11 6.84 -14.99
N ASN A 553 20.42 7.35 -13.98
CA ASN A 553 20.79 7.14 -12.58
C ASN A 553 20.66 5.67 -12.16
N ILE A 554 19.57 5.01 -12.52
CA ILE A 554 19.38 3.59 -12.16
C ILE A 554 20.36 2.70 -12.91
N ILE A 555 20.60 2.96 -14.21
CA ILE A 555 21.59 2.24 -15.01
C ILE A 555 22.98 2.29 -14.34
N LYS A 556 23.40 3.44 -13.80
CA LYS A 556 24.68 3.58 -13.08
C LYS A 556 24.77 2.73 -11.81
N THR A 557 23.65 2.35 -11.20
CA THR A 557 23.64 1.51 -9.99
C THR A 557 23.89 0.02 -10.29
N ILE A 558 23.86 -0.40 -11.55
CA ILE A 558 24.01 -1.81 -11.91
C ILE A 558 25.49 -2.22 -11.83
N ALA A 559 25.82 -3.07 -10.87
CA ALA A 559 27.16 -3.60 -10.68
C ALA A 559 27.49 -4.69 -11.72
N THR A 560 28.15 -4.30 -12.81
CA THR A 560 28.45 -5.18 -13.97
C THR A 560 29.32 -6.40 -13.66
N LYS A 561 30.06 -6.40 -12.55
CA LYS A 561 30.95 -7.52 -12.15
C LYS A 561 30.20 -8.78 -11.70
N ASN A 562 28.98 -8.65 -11.20
CA ASN A 562 28.21 -9.75 -10.62
C ASN A 562 27.17 -10.33 -11.59
N LEU A 563 27.11 -9.83 -12.83
CA LEU A 563 26.15 -10.26 -13.84
C LEU A 563 26.65 -11.50 -14.59
N SER A 564 25.73 -12.41 -14.89
CA SER A 564 25.94 -13.49 -15.86
C SER A 564 26.14 -12.94 -17.28
N GLU A 565 26.68 -13.76 -18.18
CA GLU A 565 26.90 -13.34 -19.58
C GLU A 565 25.59 -12.97 -20.29
N GLU A 566 24.48 -13.63 -19.95
CA GLU A 566 23.17 -13.31 -20.49
C GLU A 566 22.66 -11.95 -20.00
N GLU A 567 22.80 -11.66 -18.70
CA GLU A 567 22.43 -10.37 -18.12
C GLU A 567 23.28 -9.21 -18.66
N LYS A 568 24.58 -9.45 -18.90
CA LYS A 568 25.45 -8.47 -19.56
C LYS A 568 24.96 -8.14 -20.97
N GLN A 569 24.51 -9.14 -21.73
CA GLN A 569 23.98 -8.94 -23.07
C GLN A 569 22.66 -8.17 -23.04
N GLN A 570 21.75 -8.49 -22.12
CA GLN A 570 20.49 -7.76 -21.94
C GLN A 570 20.72 -6.29 -21.56
N LEU A 571 21.67 -6.04 -20.65
CA LEU A 571 22.03 -4.69 -20.25
C LEU A 571 22.65 -3.89 -21.40
N LYS A 572 23.46 -4.54 -22.25
CA LYS A 572 24.02 -3.92 -23.46
C LYS A 572 22.91 -3.45 -24.41
N GLU A 573 21.87 -4.26 -24.65
CA GLU A 573 20.74 -3.81 -25.47
C GLU A 573 19.99 -2.61 -24.85
N VAL A 574 19.85 -2.59 -23.52
CA VAL A 574 19.25 -1.45 -22.80
C VAL A 574 20.07 -0.18 -23.02
N TYR A 575 21.39 -0.25 -22.88
CA TYR A 575 22.29 0.88 -23.14
C TYR A 575 22.13 1.42 -24.57
N LYS A 576 22.03 0.52 -25.56
CA LYS A 576 21.85 0.90 -26.96
C LYS A 576 20.55 1.70 -27.14
N VAL A 577 19.43 1.15 -26.70
CA VAL A 577 18.10 1.79 -26.81
C VAL A 577 18.07 3.10 -26.04
N PHE A 578 18.65 3.12 -24.84
CA PHE A 578 18.76 4.31 -24.00
C PHE A 578 19.46 5.46 -24.72
N TYR A 579 20.68 5.24 -25.23
CA TYR A 579 21.46 6.30 -25.88
C TYR A 579 20.85 6.74 -27.22
N GLN A 580 20.25 5.81 -27.98
CA GLN A 580 19.54 6.15 -29.21
C GLN A 580 18.38 7.11 -28.92
N LYS A 581 17.54 6.79 -27.94
CA LYS A 581 16.39 7.62 -27.60
C LYS A 581 16.79 8.93 -26.90
N LEU A 582 17.76 8.90 -26.00
CA LEU A 582 18.25 10.08 -25.30
C LEU A 582 18.86 11.11 -26.25
N SER A 583 19.75 10.67 -27.14
CA SER A 583 20.39 11.56 -28.11
C SER A 583 19.37 12.15 -29.09
N ALA A 584 18.42 11.34 -29.57
CA ALA A 584 17.32 11.80 -30.42
C ALA A 584 16.38 12.79 -29.69
N TYR A 585 16.09 12.54 -28.41
CA TYR A 585 15.31 13.43 -27.55
C TYR A 585 15.98 14.80 -27.44
N TYR A 586 17.27 14.87 -27.12
CA TYR A 586 18.00 16.14 -27.08
C TYR A 586 18.05 16.83 -28.44
N LEU A 587 18.24 16.08 -29.53
CA LEU A 587 18.24 16.62 -30.89
C LEU A 587 16.89 17.27 -31.22
N SER A 588 15.77 16.59 -30.90
CA SER A 588 14.41 17.09 -31.16
C SER A 588 14.07 18.35 -30.35
N ASN A 589 14.63 18.47 -29.13
CA ASN A 589 14.47 19.63 -28.26
C ASN A 589 15.41 20.80 -28.60
N LYS A 590 16.24 20.63 -29.64
CA LYS A 590 17.29 21.56 -30.09
C LYS A 590 18.43 21.77 -29.06
N ASP A 591 18.62 20.82 -28.15
CA ASP A 591 19.77 20.78 -27.24
C ASP A 591 20.91 20.02 -27.91
N TYR A 592 21.55 20.67 -28.88
CA TYR A 592 22.53 20.03 -29.76
C TYR A 592 23.81 19.60 -29.01
N LEU A 593 24.18 20.31 -27.94
CA LEU A 593 25.36 19.97 -27.14
C LEU A 593 25.16 18.65 -26.40
N ASN A 594 24.03 18.48 -25.72
CA ASN A 594 23.73 17.24 -25.02
C ASN A 594 23.38 16.11 -26.00
N ALA A 595 22.79 16.40 -27.15
CA ALA A 595 22.61 15.44 -28.24
C ALA A 595 23.95 14.88 -28.74
N LYS A 596 24.94 15.75 -29.00
CA LYS A 596 26.30 15.38 -29.39
C LYS A 596 26.96 14.50 -28.33
N LYS A 597 26.93 14.92 -27.06
CA LYS A 597 27.51 14.15 -25.93
C LYS A 597 26.86 12.78 -25.77
N ALA A 598 25.53 12.71 -25.76
CA ALA A 598 24.80 11.46 -25.59
C ALA A 598 25.05 10.49 -26.77
N ALA A 599 25.11 11.01 -28.01
CA ALA A 599 25.47 10.21 -29.17
C ALA A 599 26.90 9.67 -29.07
N GLN A 600 27.87 10.51 -28.68
CA GLN A 600 29.26 10.09 -28.49
C GLN A 600 29.40 9.04 -27.37
N GLU A 601 28.76 9.24 -26.22
CA GLU A 601 28.73 8.25 -25.13
C GLU A 601 28.20 6.90 -25.63
N GLY A 602 27.08 6.88 -26.38
CA GLY A 602 26.54 5.66 -26.95
C GLY A 602 27.49 5.00 -27.96
N LEU A 603 28.17 5.78 -28.80
CA LEU A 603 29.13 5.28 -29.79
C LEU A 603 30.41 4.70 -29.17
N MET A 604 30.73 5.01 -27.91
CA MET A 604 31.82 4.32 -27.19
C MET A 604 31.51 2.83 -27.02
N PHE A 605 30.22 2.47 -26.87
CA PHE A 605 29.75 1.09 -26.72
C PHE A 605 29.31 0.47 -28.05
N PHE A 606 28.75 1.27 -28.95
CA PHE A 606 28.17 0.84 -30.23
C PHE A 606 28.79 1.62 -31.38
N LYS A 607 30.06 1.33 -31.70
CA LYS A 607 30.86 2.14 -32.63
C LYS A 607 30.21 2.41 -33.98
N ASP A 608 29.39 1.50 -34.49
CA ASP A 608 28.78 1.60 -35.83
C ASP A 608 27.24 1.73 -35.79
N ASP A 609 26.68 2.23 -34.68
CA ASP A 609 25.23 2.44 -34.59
C ASP A 609 24.75 3.62 -35.45
N GLN A 610 23.93 3.31 -36.45
CA GLN A 610 23.47 4.27 -37.45
C GLN A 610 22.66 5.41 -36.85
N ASN A 611 21.76 5.12 -35.90
CA ASN A 611 20.89 6.13 -35.29
C ASN A 611 21.72 7.13 -34.47
N LEU A 612 22.68 6.62 -33.70
CA LEU A 612 23.58 7.47 -32.92
C LEU A 612 24.46 8.35 -33.81
N MET A 613 24.98 7.80 -34.91
CA MET A 613 25.77 8.58 -35.87
C MET A 613 24.95 9.61 -36.61
N GLU A 614 23.71 9.31 -37.00
CA GLU A 614 22.82 10.29 -37.63
C GLU A 614 22.59 11.48 -36.69
N VAL A 615 22.27 11.19 -35.41
CA VAL A 615 22.08 12.23 -34.40
C VAL A 615 23.37 13.04 -34.20
N LEU A 616 24.54 12.39 -34.15
CA LEU A 616 25.83 13.07 -34.03
C LEU A 616 26.09 14.01 -35.22
N GLY A 617 25.86 13.55 -36.45
CA GLY A 617 26.07 14.34 -37.67
C GLY A 617 25.22 15.60 -37.70
N TRP A 618 23.93 15.47 -37.35
CA TRP A 618 23.00 16.60 -37.25
C TRP A 618 23.27 17.51 -36.05
N ALA A 619 23.67 16.97 -34.91
CA ALA A 619 24.05 17.77 -33.74
C ALA A 619 25.31 18.60 -34.03
N CYS A 620 26.34 18.01 -34.63
CA CYS A 620 27.55 18.72 -35.04
C CYS A 620 27.26 19.81 -36.08
N TYR A 621 26.38 19.55 -37.04
CA TYR A 621 25.93 20.55 -38.02
C TYR A 621 25.31 21.78 -37.34
N ASN A 622 24.35 21.57 -36.44
CA ASN A 622 23.65 22.66 -35.75
C ASN A 622 24.53 23.42 -34.75
N LEU A 623 25.57 22.77 -34.20
CA LEU A 623 26.62 23.42 -33.39
C LEU A 623 27.65 24.20 -34.22
N LYS A 624 27.52 24.22 -35.56
CA LYS A 624 28.49 24.80 -36.50
C LYS A 624 29.86 24.13 -36.47
N ASP A 625 29.94 22.94 -35.89
CA ASP A 625 31.11 22.06 -35.96
C ASP A 625 31.03 21.25 -37.27
N TYR A 626 31.18 21.96 -38.38
CA TYR A 626 30.99 21.41 -39.72
C TYR A 626 32.03 20.35 -40.06
N LYS A 627 33.22 20.39 -39.43
CA LYS A 627 34.24 19.37 -39.61
C LYS A 627 33.81 18.03 -38.98
N CYS A 628 33.33 18.05 -37.74
CA CYS A 628 32.70 16.88 -37.12
C CYS A 628 31.54 16.35 -37.97
N SER A 629 30.67 17.24 -38.46
CA SER A 629 29.52 16.85 -39.28
C SER A 629 29.94 16.18 -40.59
N GLU A 630 30.96 16.74 -41.28
CA GLU A 630 31.50 16.19 -42.52
C GLU A 630 32.05 14.78 -42.30
N ASP A 631 32.89 14.62 -41.28
CA ASP A 631 33.55 13.35 -40.97
C ASP A 631 32.50 12.29 -40.58
N THR A 632 31.48 12.67 -39.82
CA THR A 632 30.39 11.78 -39.40
C THR A 632 29.52 11.32 -40.57
N PHE A 633 29.04 12.23 -41.43
CA PHE A 633 28.18 11.85 -42.55
C PHE A 633 28.95 11.07 -43.64
N LYS A 634 30.24 11.37 -43.86
CA LYS A 634 31.09 10.55 -44.74
C LYS A 634 31.21 9.12 -44.23
N TYR A 635 31.45 8.96 -42.94
CA TYR A 635 31.54 7.64 -42.31
C TYR A 635 30.21 6.87 -42.42
N LEU A 636 29.08 7.53 -42.14
CA LEU A 636 27.74 6.96 -42.32
C LEU A 636 27.46 6.48 -43.74
N ILE A 637 27.80 7.30 -44.75
CA ILE A 637 27.59 6.95 -46.16
C ILE A 637 28.46 5.76 -46.55
N ALA A 638 29.68 5.66 -46.02
CA ALA A 638 30.57 4.52 -46.26
C ALA A 638 30.04 3.21 -45.62
N LEU A 639 29.40 3.29 -44.45
CA LEU A 639 28.76 2.13 -43.81
C LEU A 639 27.50 1.68 -44.54
N LYS A 640 26.58 2.61 -44.84
CA LYS A 640 25.35 2.35 -45.56
C LYS A 640 24.89 3.61 -46.31
N PRO A 641 25.04 3.65 -47.65
CA PRO A 641 24.60 4.80 -48.44
C PRO A 641 23.09 5.03 -48.25
N SER A 642 22.71 6.24 -47.82
CA SER A 642 21.32 6.68 -47.79
C SER A 642 21.21 8.10 -48.35
N GLU A 643 20.13 8.39 -49.07
CA GLU A 643 19.89 9.72 -49.64
C GLU A 643 19.78 10.78 -48.53
N LYS A 644 19.18 10.42 -47.39
CA LYS A 644 19.08 11.28 -46.20
C LYS A 644 20.45 11.67 -45.62
N ASN A 645 21.41 10.72 -45.58
CA ASN A 645 22.76 10.99 -45.10
C ASN A 645 23.55 11.85 -46.10
N LYS A 646 23.34 11.64 -47.40
CA LYS A 646 23.88 12.50 -48.47
C LYS A 646 23.35 13.94 -48.37
N VAL A 647 22.05 14.12 -48.06
CA VAL A 647 21.47 15.46 -47.79
C VAL A 647 22.15 16.12 -46.59
N GLY A 648 22.37 15.39 -45.50
CA GLY A 648 23.12 15.90 -44.34
C GLY A 648 24.54 16.37 -44.71
N LEU A 649 25.26 15.60 -45.53
CA LEU A 649 26.58 15.99 -46.04
C LEU A 649 26.52 17.20 -46.99
N ALA A 650 25.47 17.30 -47.82
CA ALA A 650 25.27 18.43 -48.73
C ALA A 650 25.07 19.76 -47.97
N PHE A 651 24.25 19.75 -46.91
CA PHE A 651 24.12 20.91 -46.02
C PHE A 651 25.46 21.30 -45.38
N THR A 652 26.27 20.33 -44.99
CA THR A 652 27.61 20.57 -44.42
C THR A 652 28.57 21.16 -45.46
N TYR A 653 28.59 20.65 -46.69
CA TYR A 653 29.41 21.22 -47.78
C TYR A 653 29.02 22.63 -48.17
N MET A 654 27.72 22.94 -48.18
CA MET A 654 27.23 24.30 -48.41
C MET A 654 27.82 25.29 -47.39
N ASN A 655 27.83 24.93 -46.10
CA ASN A 655 28.36 25.80 -45.04
C ASN A 655 29.90 25.85 -45.01
N LEU A 656 30.57 24.77 -45.40
CA LEU A 656 32.03 24.74 -45.60
C LEU A 656 32.50 25.43 -46.90
N LYS A 657 31.56 25.90 -47.74
CA LYS A 657 31.83 26.50 -49.06
C LYS A 657 32.57 25.57 -50.03
N LYS A 658 32.38 24.25 -49.88
CA LYS A 658 32.91 23.20 -50.75
C LYS A 658 31.98 22.97 -51.94
N TYR A 659 31.89 23.97 -52.82
CA TYR A 659 30.86 24.00 -53.87
C TYR A 659 31.05 22.94 -54.97
N GLU A 660 32.29 22.52 -55.25
CA GLU A 660 32.56 21.48 -56.26
C GLU A 660 32.05 20.12 -55.79
N GLU A 661 32.31 19.76 -54.54
CA GLU A 661 31.83 18.54 -53.92
C GLU A 661 30.31 18.58 -53.69
N LEU A 662 29.78 19.74 -53.31
CA LEU A 662 28.34 19.98 -53.20
C LEU A 662 27.62 19.73 -54.52
N ASP A 663 28.13 20.27 -55.63
CA ASP A 663 27.50 20.14 -56.95
C ASP A 663 27.47 18.71 -57.45
N LYS A 664 28.54 17.93 -57.19
CA LYS A 664 28.56 16.49 -57.50
C LYS A 664 27.48 15.75 -56.70
N LEU A 665 27.39 16.04 -55.41
CA LEU A 665 26.45 15.37 -54.51
C LEU A 665 24.99 15.74 -54.79
N LEU A 666 24.70 17.00 -55.12
CA LEU A 666 23.35 17.42 -55.47
C LEU A 666 22.88 16.78 -56.77
N LYS A 667 23.72 16.68 -57.81
CA LYS A 667 23.39 15.98 -59.06
C LYS A 667 22.99 14.52 -58.84
N GLU A 668 23.61 13.83 -57.89
CA GLU A 668 23.20 12.47 -57.52
C GLU A 668 21.81 12.44 -56.84
N LEU A 669 21.45 13.49 -56.11
CA LEU A 669 20.18 13.59 -55.38
C LEU A 669 19.03 14.17 -56.22
N GLU A 670 19.32 14.85 -57.33
CA GLU A 670 18.31 15.36 -58.28
C GLU A 670 17.43 14.24 -58.84
N ASP A 671 17.98 13.03 -58.94
CA ASP A 671 17.30 11.84 -59.47
C ASP A 671 16.45 11.09 -58.43
N SER A 672 16.43 11.52 -57.17
CA SER A 672 15.64 10.89 -56.12
C SER A 672 14.14 10.86 -56.47
N ASN A 673 13.47 9.76 -56.09
CA ASN A 673 12.02 9.60 -56.17
C ASN A 673 11.32 9.95 -54.85
N ASP A 674 12.07 10.33 -53.81
CA ASP A 674 11.52 10.74 -52.52
C ASP A 674 11.21 12.26 -52.51
N PRO A 675 9.94 12.66 -52.39
CA PRO A 675 9.56 14.07 -52.34
C PRO A 675 10.21 14.85 -51.18
N GLU A 676 10.54 14.19 -50.06
CA GLU A 676 11.22 14.87 -48.94
C GLU A 676 12.67 15.21 -49.29
N ILE A 677 13.39 14.31 -49.98
CA ILE A 677 14.77 14.55 -50.43
C ILE A 677 14.80 15.65 -51.50
N LEU A 678 13.91 15.61 -52.49
CA LEU A 678 13.85 16.64 -53.54
C LEU A 678 13.57 18.04 -52.98
N LYS A 679 12.77 18.13 -51.92
CA LYS A 679 12.50 19.41 -51.23
C LYS A 679 13.77 19.97 -50.58
N GLU A 680 14.55 19.13 -49.91
CA GLU A 680 15.82 19.56 -49.30
C GLU A 680 16.85 19.96 -50.36
N VAL A 681 16.96 19.21 -51.46
CA VAL A 681 17.83 19.54 -52.62
C VAL A 681 17.46 20.90 -53.23
N ALA A 682 16.17 21.16 -53.45
CA ALA A 682 15.72 22.46 -53.95
C ALA A 682 16.05 23.61 -52.98
N THR A 683 15.95 23.35 -51.67
CA THR A 683 16.30 24.32 -50.62
C THR A 683 17.79 24.66 -50.64
N ILE A 684 18.65 23.67 -50.83
CA ILE A 684 20.09 23.87 -50.96
C ILE A 684 20.42 24.65 -52.23
N TYR A 685 19.84 24.28 -53.39
CA TYR A 685 20.04 25.02 -54.65
C TYR A 685 19.62 26.49 -54.54
N ALA A 686 18.48 26.77 -53.88
CA ALA A 686 18.03 28.14 -53.65
C ALA A 686 19.00 28.91 -52.73
N SER A 687 19.53 28.26 -51.70
CA SER A 687 20.45 28.87 -50.72
C SER A 687 21.81 29.25 -51.32
N ILE A 688 22.26 28.53 -52.34
CA ILE A 688 23.51 28.84 -53.09
C ILE A 688 23.27 29.71 -54.33
N GLY A 689 22.05 30.22 -54.55
CA GLY A 689 21.71 31.12 -55.66
C GLY A 689 21.46 30.44 -57.01
N LYS A 690 21.34 29.12 -57.06
CA LYS A 690 21.01 28.31 -58.25
C LYS A 690 19.50 28.16 -58.42
N TYR A 691 18.83 29.28 -58.68
CA TYR A 691 17.37 29.36 -58.69
C TYR A 691 16.70 28.60 -59.84
N LYS A 692 17.40 28.39 -60.97
CA LYS A 692 16.86 27.67 -62.12
C LYS A 692 16.76 26.17 -61.81
N GLU A 693 17.82 25.62 -61.23
CA GLU A 693 17.94 24.26 -60.74
C GLU A 693 16.93 24.00 -59.62
N ALA A 694 16.83 24.91 -58.64
CA ALA A 694 15.82 24.82 -57.58
C ALA A 694 14.38 24.74 -58.13
N LYS A 695 14.06 25.58 -59.14
CA LYS A 695 12.73 25.59 -59.77
C LYS A 695 12.44 24.29 -60.54
N ASN A 696 13.44 23.72 -61.21
CA ASN A 696 13.30 22.44 -61.91
C ASN A 696 13.00 21.29 -60.93
N ILE A 697 13.69 21.26 -59.78
CA ILE A 697 13.46 20.25 -58.74
C ILE A 697 12.11 20.41 -58.07
N ILE A 698 11.64 21.65 -57.83
CA ILE A 698 10.28 21.91 -57.31
C ILE A 698 9.20 21.40 -58.27
N ASN A 699 9.35 21.61 -59.58
CA ASN A 699 8.41 21.07 -60.57
C ASN A 699 8.39 19.53 -60.55
N LYS A 700 9.56 18.88 -60.42
CA LYS A 700 9.67 17.42 -60.25
C LYS A 700 8.97 16.95 -58.97
N TYR A 701 9.20 17.64 -57.85
CA TYR A 701 8.51 17.39 -56.58
C TYR A 701 6.98 17.44 -56.72
N GLU A 702 6.44 18.47 -57.39
CA GLU A 702 4.99 18.62 -57.58
C GLU A 702 4.38 17.50 -58.45
N THR A 703 5.09 17.07 -59.50
CA THR A 703 4.63 15.96 -60.35
C THR A 703 4.57 14.62 -59.60
N LEU A 704 5.56 14.30 -58.76
CA LEU A 704 5.61 13.08 -57.97
C LEU A 704 4.52 13.06 -56.88
N LYS A 705 4.30 14.19 -56.20
CA LYS A 705 3.25 14.34 -55.19
C LYS A 705 1.84 14.14 -55.78
N ASN A 706 1.59 14.67 -56.98
CA ASN A 706 0.29 14.53 -57.65
C ASN A 706 0.04 13.10 -58.15
N SER A 707 1.09 12.35 -58.52
CA SER A 707 0.97 10.95 -58.93
C SER A 707 0.54 10.01 -57.79
N ALA A 708 1.08 10.19 -56.58
CA ALA A 708 0.77 9.37 -55.40
C ALA A 708 -0.66 9.55 -54.87
N VAL A 709 -1.23 10.76 -55.01
CA VAL A 709 -2.61 11.08 -54.63
C VAL A 709 -3.61 10.38 -55.57
N SER A 710 -3.24 10.19 -56.85
CA SER A 710 -4.12 9.54 -57.85
C SER A 710 -4.26 8.03 -57.67
N THR A 711 -3.24 7.35 -57.11
CA THR A 711 -3.24 5.92 -56.82
C THR A 711 -4.01 5.58 -55.55
N GLN A 712 -3.93 6.42 -54.50
CA GLN A 712 -4.76 6.27 -53.29
C GLN A 712 -6.24 6.57 -53.55
N ALA A 713 -6.57 7.50 -54.44
CA ALA A 713 -7.96 7.78 -54.81
C ALA A 713 -8.62 6.62 -55.60
N LYS A 714 -7.85 5.83 -56.37
CA LYS A 714 -8.35 4.65 -57.11
C LYS A 714 -8.52 3.39 -56.25
N ALA A 715 -7.78 3.25 -55.15
CA ALA A 715 -7.90 2.11 -54.24
C ALA A 715 -9.09 2.23 -53.27
N ILE A 716 -9.61 3.45 -53.04
CA ILE A 716 -10.72 3.70 -52.11
C ILE A 716 -12.10 3.50 -52.77
N THR A 717 -12.16 3.34 -54.09
CA THR A 717 -13.43 3.20 -54.83
C THR A 717 -13.91 1.74 -55.03
N SER A 718 -13.25 0.75 -54.45
CA SER A 718 -13.65 -0.67 -54.59
C SER A 718 -13.51 -1.47 -53.31
N GLU A 719 -14.47 -1.34 -52.38
CA GLU A 719 -15.02 -2.46 -51.59
C GLU A 719 -16.21 -2.01 -50.71
N PRO A 720 -17.26 -2.83 -50.51
CA PRO A 720 -18.50 -2.44 -49.82
C PRO A 720 -18.41 -2.57 -48.30
N LEU A 721 -19.17 -1.71 -47.60
CA LEU A 721 -19.35 -1.71 -46.15
C LEU A 721 -19.79 -3.09 -45.59
N GLN A 722 -19.05 -3.60 -44.61
CA GLN A 722 -19.59 -4.48 -43.58
C GLN A 722 -19.45 -3.86 -42.19
N THR A 723 -20.60 -3.76 -41.52
CA THR A 723 -20.83 -3.34 -40.14
C THR A 723 -20.27 -4.34 -39.13
N LEU A 724 -19.48 -3.88 -38.15
CA LEU A 724 -19.29 -4.59 -36.88
C LEU A 724 -19.32 -3.63 -35.69
N LYS A 725 -20.04 -4.09 -34.67
CA LYS A 725 -20.56 -3.40 -33.49
C LYS A 725 -19.46 -2.99 -32.50
N GLU A 726 -19.68 -1.85 -31.83
CA GLU A 726 -18.98 -1.43 -30.62
C GLU A 726 -19.26 -2.38 -29.43
N PRO A 727 -18.26 -2.64 -28.58
CA PRO A 727 -18.46 -2.88 -27.17
C PRO A 727 -17.92 -1.72 -26.30
N GLU A 728 -18.68 -1.49 -25.24
CA GLU A 728 -18.77 -0.31 -24.40
C GLU A 728 -17.52 0.02 -23.57
N THR A 729 -17.44 1.31 -23.25
CA THR A 729 -16.40 2.04 -22.54
C THR A 729 -16.15 1.63 -21.10
N LYS A 730 -14.85 1.54 -20.78
CA LYS A 730 -14.26 1.41 -19.44
C LYS A 730 -14.50 2.66 -18.57
N LYS A 731 -14.78 2.39 -17.30
CA LYS A 731 -14.88 3.32 -16.16
C LYS A 731 -13.60 4.13 -15.92
N THR A 732 -13.79 5.42 -15.69
CA THR A 732 -12.79 6.38 -15.19
C THR A 732 -12.59 6.23 -13.67
N ILE A 733 -11.36 5.95 -13.24
CA ILE A 733 -10.92 6.04 -11.84
C ILE A 733 -10.14 7.35 -11.65
N LYS A 734 -10.56 8.14 -10.66
CA LYS A 734 -9.91 9.36 -10.15
C LYS A 734 -8.52 9.02 -9.59
N LYS A 735 -7.51 9.83 -9.95
CA LYS A 735 -6.19 9.83 -9.30
C LYS A 735 -6.23 10.81 -8.12
N ASP A 736 -6.52 10.28 -6.93
CA ASP A 736 -5.90 10.75 -5.70
C ASP A 736 -4.76 9.78 -5.42
N THR A 737 -3.50 10.19 -5.56
CA THR A 737 -2.40 9.53 -4.85
C THR A 737 -1.21 10.47 -4.72
N ILE A 738 -1.00 10.85 -3.47
CA ILE A 738 0.21 11.37 -2.85
C ILE A 738 1.39 10.45 -3.23
N LEU A 739 2.46 11.04 -3.77
CA LEU A 739 3.77 10.38 -3.90
C LEU A 739 4.36 10.24 -2.49
N PRO A 740 4.82 9.05 -2.06
CA PRO A 740 5.65 8.93 -0.87
C PRO A 740 7.04 9.49 -1.19
N ASP A 741 7.48 10.44 -0.38
CA ASP A 741 8.88 10.85 -0.27
C ASP A 741 9.73 9.63 0.09
N ILE A 742 10.47 9.11 -0.88
CA ILE A 742 11.59 8.20 -0.67
C ILE A 742 12.70 8.73 -1.58
N PHE A 743 13.92 8.79 -1.07
CA PHE A 743 15.12 9.42 -1.63
C PHE A 743 15.37 10.87 -1.22
N ASN A 744 15.51 11.05 0.10
CA ASN A 744 16.38 12.07 0.66
C ASN A 744 17.56 11.37 1.34
N THR A 745 18.76 11.48 0.77
CA THR A 745 20.02 11.17 1.47
C THR A 745 21.04 12.24 1.12
N ASN A 746 21.24 13.14 2.08
CA ASN A 746 22.40 14.01 2.18
C ASN A 746 23.69 13.18 2.18
N ASN A 747 24.74 13.70 1.53
CA ASN A 747 26.08 13.61 2.09
C ASN A 747 26.93 14.78 1.57
N ASP A 748 27.38 15.56 2.54
CA ASP A 748 28.38 16.63 2.46
C ASP A 748 29.81 16.08 2.34
N ASN A 749 30.72 17.00 2.00
CA ASN A 749 32.19 17.01 2.12
C ASN A 749 33.00 16.37 0.99
N THR A 750 34.13 16.92 0.51
CA THR A 750 34.84 18.21 0.60
C THR A 750 36.01 18.17 -0.41
N HIS A 751 36.55 19.34 -0.74
CA HIS A 751 37.96 19.68 -1.03
C HIS A 751 38.33 20.32 -2.38
N ASP A 752 38.52 21.63 -2.27
CA ASP A 752 39.76 22.40 -2.47
C ASP A 752 40.09 23.07 -3.82
N ASP A 753 40.05 24.40 -3.71
CA ASP A 753 41.10 25.39 -3.98
C ASP A 753 41.55 25.69 -5.43
N LEU A 754 41.36 26.96 -5.82
CA LEU A 754 42.43 27.97 -5.68
C LEU A 754 41.90 29.40 -5.96
N ILE A 755 42.09 30.26 -4.96
CA ILE A 755 42.05 31.74 -4.98
C ILE A 755 43.47 32.21 -5.35
N ILE A 756 43.71 33.32 -6.06
CA ILE A 756 44.15 34.63 -5.52
C ILE A 756 44.36 35.62 -6.71
N ASP A 757 43.51 36.64 -6.77
CA ASP A 757 43.75 38.06 -6.46
C ASP A 757 44.65 39.03 -7.29
N SER A 758 44.04 40.22 -7.50
CA SER A 758 44.59 41.59 -7.41
C SER A 758 45.35 42.31 -8.57
N GLU A 759 44.68 43.36 -9.07
CA GLU A 759 45.06 44.78 -9.22
C GLU A 759 46.42 45.31 -9.79
N LYS A 760 46.24 46.39 -10.58
CA LYS A 760 47.02 47.67 -10.71
C LYS A 760 48.11 47.87 -11.79
N LYS A 761 47.71 48.72 -12.77
CA LYS A 761 48.26 50.04 -13.21
C LYS A 761 49.78 50.26 -13.47
N THR A 762 49.98 50.81 -14.69
CA THR A 762 50.81 51.97 -15.14
C THR A 762 52.30 51.85 -15.53
N GLU A 763 52.57 52.48 -16.69
CA GLU A 763 53.75 53.29 -17.11
C GLU A 763 54.86 52.74 -18.04
N ILE A 764 54.74 53.14 -19.33
CA ILE A 764 55.66 53.91 -20.20
C ILE A 764 57.18 53.59 -20.22
N SER A 765 57.72 53.31 -21.43
CA SER A 765 58.97 53.90 -22.01
C SER A 765 59.18 53.36 -23.45
N THR A 766 59.00 54.17 -24.51
CA THR A 766 59.91 55.08 -25.27
C THR A 766 60.74 54.45 -26.40
N ASN A 767 60.58 55.05 -27.60
CA ASN A 767 61.54 55.30 -28.70
C ASN A 767 62.01 54.10 -29.55
N ASN A 768 62.23 54.18 -30.87
CA ASN A 768 62.14 55.21 -31.92
C ASN A 768 62.23 54.46 -33.26
N ASP A 769 61.58 54.93 -34.33
CA ASP A 769 62.27 55.45 -35.53
C ASP A 769 61.36 55.65 -36.75
N TYR A 770 61.74 56.67 -37.51
CA TYR A 770 61.04 57.40 -38.56
C TYR A 770 60.91 56.66 -39.90
N THR A 771 59.79 56.85 -40.63
CA THR A 771 59.67 57.76 -41.79
C THR A 771 58.38 57.53 -42.60
N ALA A 772 57.44 58.46 -42.40
CA ALA A 772 56.83 59.32 -43.42
C ALA A 772 56.45 58.77 -44.82
N SER A 773 55.14 58.86 -45.09
CA SER A 773 54.61 59.54 -46.28
C SER A 773 54.48 58.76 -47.59
N SER A 774 53.63 57.73 -47.58
CA SER A 774 52.84 57.38 -48.79
C SER A 774 51.44 56.80 -48.50
N ILE A 775 51.01 56.69 -47.24
CA ILE A 775 49.80 55.92 -46.88
C ILE A 775 48.62 56.81 -46.44
N ILE A 776 48.84 58.08 -46.11
CA ILE A 776 47.85 58.90 -45.38
C ILE A 776 46.58 59.23 -46.20
N ASN A 777 46.63 59.30 -47.54
CA ASN A 777 45.43 59.64 -48.33
C ASN A 777 44.56 58.43 -48.75
N LYS A 778 45.00 57.19 -48.48
CA LYS A 778 44.22 55.98 -48.82
C LYS A 778 43.58 55.32 -47.59
N THR A 779 44.10 55.58 -46.39
CA THR A 779 43.55 55.06 -45.12
C THR A 779 42.42 55.91 -44.54
N GLU A 780 42.36 57.22 -44.80
CA GLU A 780 41.21 58.04 -44.35
C GLU A 780 39.93 57.77 -45.15
N SER A 781 40.03 57.58 -46.48
CA SER A 781 38.86 57.24 -47.30
C SER A 781 38.34 55.83 -47.01
N LEU A 782 39.22 54.85 -46.83
CA LEU A 782 38.83 53.47 -46.49
C LEU A 782 38.35 53.34 -45.04
N SER A 783 38.89 54.09 -44.07
CA SER A 783 38.44 54.00 -42.66
C SER A 783 37.12 54.70 -42.41
N ILE A 784 36.80 55.78 -43.12
CA ILE A 784 35.50 56.45 -43.05
C ILE A 784 34.42 55.61 -43.75
N GLU A 785 34.74 54.93 -44.86
CA GLU A 785 33.78 54.04 -45.53
C GLU A 785 33.60 52.71 -44.79
N HIS A 786 34.64 52.18 -44.13
CA HIS A 786 34.53 50.99 -43.27
C HIS A 786 33.82 51.31 -41.95
N LYS A 787 34.05 52.49 -41.33
CA LYS A 787 33.26 52.94 -40.16
C LYS A 787 31.82 53.19 -40.52
N ARG A 788 31.51 53.86 -41.65
CA ARG A 788 30.13 54.04 -42.12
C ARG A 788 29.44 52.74 -42.51
N LYS A 789 30.16 51.75 -43.07
CA LYS A 789 29.62 50.41 -43.37
C LYS A 789 29.46 49.54 -42.11
N LYS A 790 30.34 49.66 -41.11
CA LYS A 790 30.18 49.00 -39.80
C LYS A 790 29.10 49.66 -38.94
N GLU A 791 28.98 50.98 -38.95
CA GLU A 791 27.91 51.71 -38.25
C GLU A 791 26.57 51.46 -38.92
N LYS A 792 26.48 51.49 -40.26
CA LYS A 792 25.26 51.04 -40.96
C LYS A 792 24.97 49.56 -40.80
N SER A 793 25.98 48.66 -40.77
CA SER A 793 25.70 47.23 -40.55
C SER A 793 25.30 46.96 -39.11
N LYS A 794 25.81 47.74 -38.15
CA LYS A 794 25.47 47.63 -36.73
C LYS A 794 24.12 48.29 -36.41
N GLU A 795 23.79 49.42 -37.02
CA GLU A 795 22.44 50.01 -36.99
C GLU A 795 21.44 49.09 -37.69
N LEU A 796 21.80 48.46 -38.81
CA LEU A 796 20.93 47.51 -39.52
C LEU A 796 20.83 46.17 -38.77
N GLU A 797 21.88 45.71 -38.09
CA GLU A 797 21.82 44.55 -37.20
C GLU A 797 20.99 44.84 -35.96
N GLU A 798 21.10 46.02 -35.36
CA GLU A 798 20.26 46.49 -34.24
C GLU A 798 18.80 46.70 -34.70
N GLU A 799 18.55 47.22 -35.90
CA GLU A 799 17.20 47.31 -36.49
C GLU A 799 16.66 45.93 -36.86
N ILE A 800 17.46 45.02 -37.42
CA ILE A 800 17.04 43.65 -37.73
C ILE A 800 16.81 42.85 -36.44
N GLU A 801 17.60 43.08 -35.39
CA GLU A 801 17.41 42.45 -34.08
C GLU A 801 16.18 43.03 -33.38
N LYS A 802 15.93 44.34 -33.50
CA LYS A 802 14.70 45.01 -33.05
C LYS A 802 13.48 44.54 -33.84
N ILE A 803 13.57 44.39 -35.16
CA ILE A 803 12.51 43.86 -36.03
C ILE A 803 12.30 42.37 -35.78
N LYS A 804 13.35 41.57 -35.55
CA LYS A 804 13.23 40.16 -35.15
C LYS A 804 12.63 40.03 -33.75
N LYS A 805 12.92 40.96 -32.84
CA LYS A 805 12.31 41.03 -31.52
C LYS A 805 10.84 41.44 -31.63
N GLU A 806 10.49 42.42 -32.46
CA GLU A 806 9.11 42.80 -32.77
C GLU A 806 8.33 41.71 -33.52
N ILE A 807 8.96 40.97 -34.43
CA ILE A 807 8.37 39.82 -35.14
C ILE A 807 8.23 38.62 -34.19
N ALA A 808 9.22 38.34 -33.35
CA ALA A 808 9.11 37.30 -32.32
C ALA A 808 8.07 37.65 -31.27
N GLU A 809 7.91 38.92 -30.89
CA GLU A 809 6.84 39.42 -30.03
C GLU A 809 5.47 39.31 -30.73
N LYS A 810 5.38 39.57 -32.05
CA LYS A 810 4.14 39.42 -32.84
C LYS A 810 3.77 37.97 -33.16
N GLU A 811 4.73 37.08 -33.36
CA GLU A 811 4.51 35.66 -33.68
C GLU A 811 4.26 34.79 -32.43
N GLN A 812 4.64 35.24 -31.22
CA GLN A 812 4.57 34.43 -29.99
C GLN A 812 3.27 34.52 -29.18
N ASP A 813 2.36 35.46 -29.50
CA ASP A 813 1.25 35.80 -28.61
C ASP A 813 -0.03 34.97 -28.78
N TYR A 814 -0.11 34.12 -29.81
CA TYR A 814 -1.40 33.56 -30.27
C TYR A 814 -1.38 32.05 -30.48
N LEU A 815 -0.87 31.32 -29.49
CA LEU A 815 -0.93 29.86 -29.49
C LEU A 815 -2.17 29.39 -28.73
N THR A 816 -2.90 28.47 -29.37
CA THR A 816 -3.93 27.66 -28.73
C THR A 816 -3.35 27.10 -27.43
N ASN A 817 -4.09 27.17 -26.33
CA ASN A 817 -3.59 26.78 -25.01
C ASN A 817 -4.67 26.16 -24.12
N VAL A 818 -4.22 25.36 -23.16
CA VAL A 818 -5.01 24.90 -22.02
C VAL A 818 -4.43 25.53 -20.76
N SER A 819 -5.29 26.11 -19.94
CA SER A 819 -4.95 26.61 -18.61
C SER A 819 -5.68 25.78 -17.56
N ILE A 820 -4.95 25.30 -16.56
CA ILE A 820 -5.50 24.60 -15.40
C ILE A 820 -4.97 25.31 -14.16
N GLY A 821 -5.86 25.64 -13.24
CA GLY A 821 -5.45 26.33 -12.04
C GLY A 821 -6.53 26.39 -10.98
N PHE A 822 -6.36 27.30 -10.04
CA PHE A 822 -7.29 27.54 -8.97
C PHE A 822 -7.31 29.01 -8.60
N LYS A 823 -8.41 29.37 -7.94
CA LYS A 823 -8.66 30.69 -7.40
C LYS A 823 -9.15 30.55 -5.98
N TYR A 824 -8.70 31.45 -5.14
CA TYR A 824 -9.10 31.54 -3.76
C TYR A 824 -9.38 32.99 -3.43
N ARG A 825 -10.56 33.25 -2.89
CA ARG A 825 -10.99 34.56 -2.42
C ARG A 825 -11.52 34.39 -1.00
N ASN A 826 -11.14 35.30 -0.11
CA ASN A 826 -11.64 35.34 1.25
C ASN A 826 -11.93 36.79 1.65
N LYS A 827 -13.22 37.11 1.76
CA LYS A 827 -13.74 38.41 2.15
C LYS A 827 -14.26 38.34 3.58
N SER A 828 -13.73 39.20 4.45
CA SER A 828 -14.22 39.34 5.82
C SER A 828 -15.65 39.90 5.83
N GLY A 829 -16.44 39.50 6.82
CA GLY A 829 -17.80 39.98 7.00
C GLY A 829 -18.50 39.21 8.12
N GLU A 830 -19.79 39.39 8.24
CA GLU A 830 -20.62 38.67 9.20
C GLU A 830 -20.85 37.22 8.73
N SER A 831 -20.62 36.26 9.63
CA SER A 831 -20.72 34.84 9.35
C SER A 831 -22.17 34.45 8.99
N GLY A 832 -22.34 33.74 7.88
CA GLY A 832 -23.64 33.37 7.32
C GLY A 832 -24.31 34.46 6.47
N LYS A 833 -23.77 35.68 6.44
CA LYS A 833 -24.30 36.83 5.68
C LYS A 833 -23.27 37.37 4.69
N SER A 834 -22.55 38.43 5.05
CA SER A 834 -21.64 39.17 4.16
C SER A 834 -20.25 38.55 4.03
N LYS A 835 -19.88 37.63 4.91
CA LYS A 835 -18.64 36.85 4.80
C LYS A 835 -18.71 35.93 3.57
N LEU A 836 -17.62 35.86 2.81
CA LEU A 836 -17.54 35.02 1.62
C LEU A 836 -16.14 34.46 1.44
N SER A 837 -16.02 33.13 1.47
CA SER A 837 -14.86 32.39 0.98
C SER A 837 -15.24 31.64 -0.29
N ASP A 838 -14.43 31.77 -1.33
CA ASP A 838 -14.62 31.12 -2.62
C ASP A 838 -13.32 30.43 -3.02
N LEU A 839 -13.38 29.10 -3.21
CA LEU A 839 -12.32 28.29 -3.78
C LEU A 839 -12.81 27.72 -5.11
N SER A 840 -12.20 28.13 -6.21
CA SER A 840 -12.64 27.81 -7.57
C SER A 840 -11.48 27.28 -8.44
N PRO A 841 -11.14 25.98 -8.38
CA PRO A 841 -10.35 25.30 -9.40
C PRO A 841 -10.98 25.45 -10.79
N PHE A 842 -10.17 25.50 -11.83
CA PHE A 842 -10.66 25.71 -13.18
C PHE A 842 -9.84 25.03 -14.26
N ILE A 843 -10.50 24.81 -15.38
CA ILE A 843 -9.90 24.47 -16.65
C ILE A 843 -10.45 25.40 -17.72
N LYS A 844 -9.57 25.91 -18.58
CA LYS A 844 -9.90 26.80 -19.69
C LYS A 844 -9.10 26.40 -20.91
N PHE A 845 -9.80 26.15 -22.01
CA PHE A 845 -9.21 25.98 -23.32
C PHE A 845 -9.39 27.26 -24.12
N THR A 846 -8.31 27.80 -24.68
CA THR A 846 -8.31 28.97 -25.55
C THR A 846 -7.82 28.54 -26.92
N TYR A 847 -8.65 28.76 -27.94
CA TYR A 847 -8.32 28.51 -29.34
C TYR A 847 -8.15 29.83 -30.08
N PHE A 848 -6.99 30.02 -30.70
CA PHE A 848 -6.69 31.17 -31.54
C PHE A 848 -6.91 30.79 -32.99
N PHE A 849 -7.82 31.49 -33.69
CA PHE A 849 -8.01 31.32 -35.12
C PHE A 849 -6.94 32.09 -35.90
N ASN A 850 -6.55 33.24 -35.38
CA ASN A 850 -5.43 34.07 -35.80
C ASN A 850 -5.07 35.04 -34.66
N GLU A 851 -4.12 35.93 -34.93
CA GLU A 851 -3.67 37.03 -34.04
C GLU A 851 -4.78 38.00 -33.61
N LYS A 852 -5.88 38.08 -34.37
CA LYS A 852 -6.97 39.03 -34.13
C LYS A 852 -8.17 38.38 -33.46
N PHE A 853 -8.42 37.09 -33.67
CA PHE A 853 -9.64 36.41 -33.26
C PHE A 853 -9.36 35.13 -32.47
N TYR A 854 -9.95 35.04 -31.29
CA TYR A 854 -9.84 33.87 -30.42
C TYR A 854 -11.18 33.55 -29.77
N THR A 855 -11.32 32.28 -29.39
CA THR A 855 -12.45 31.77 -28.60
C THR A 855 -11.93 30.99 -27.41
N TYR A 856 -12.68 30.93 -26.32
CA TYR A 856 -12.35 30.09 -25.19
C TYR A 856 -13.58 29.40 -24.62
N ILE A 857 -13.36 28.26 -23.99
CA ILE A 857 -14.36 27.50 -23.24
C ILE A 857 -13.72 26.98 -21.96
N GLY A 858 -14.47 26.91 -20.88
CA GLY A 858 -13.96 26.37 -19.63
C GLY A 858 -15.05 26.18 -18.58
N THR A 859 -14.62 25.77 -17.39
CA THR A 859 -15.49 25.66 -16.22
C THR A 859 -14.74 25.96 -14.93
N TYR A 860 -15.44 26.55 -13.96
CA TYR A 860 -15.01 26.59 -12.55
C TYR A 860 -15.68 25.49 -11.75
N PHE A 861 -14.96 24.98 -10.77
CA PHE A 861 -15.46 24.09 -9.73
C PHE A 861 -15.58 24.91 -8.45
N THR A 862 -16.63 25.69 -8.34
CA THR A 862 -16.76 26.69 -7.28
C THR A 862 -17.19 26.07 -5.97
N ARG A 863 -16.43 26.32 -4.89
CA ARG A 863 -16.80 26.02 -3.51
C ARG A 863 -16.90 27.31 -2.72
N LEU A 864 -18.11 27.65 -2.29
CA LEU A 864 -18.39 28.83 -1.49
C LEU A 864 -18.57 28.46 -0.02
N ASN A 865 -18.22 29.39 0.87
CA ASN A 865 -18.47 29.29 2.30
C ASN A 865 -18.71 30.68 2.91
N SER A 866 -19.86 30.89 3.56
CA SER A 866 -20.17 32.13 4.30
C SER A 866 -19.86 32.06 5.79
N GLY A 867 -19.47 30.89 6.32
CA GLY A 867 -19.54 30.59 7.75
C GLY A 867 -20.99 30.32 8.19
N GLY A 868 -21.15 29.78 9.40
CA GLY A 868 -22.48 29.52 9.98
C GLY A 868 -23.17 30.81 10.40
N LEU A 869 -24.49 30.88 10.29
CA LEU A 869 -25.26 31.97 10.88
C LEU A 869 -25.07 31.96 12.40
N VAL A 870 -24.77 33.13 12.95
CA VAL A 870 -24.67 33.35 14.41
C VAL A 870 -26.06 33.50 15.03
N ASP A 871 -26.97 34.13 14.30
CA ASP A 871 -28.37 34.36 14.67
C ASP A 871 -29.26 34.32 13.41
N TYR A 872 -30.46 33.75 13.56
CA TYR A 872 -31.47 33.61 12.50
C TYR A 872 -32.49 34.75 12.48
N ASP A 873 -32.61 35.55 13.55
CA ASP A 873 -33.66 36.58 13.71
C ASP A 873 -33.59 37.71 12.64
N HIS A 874 -32.53 37.72 11.84
CA HIS A 874 -32.28 38.70 10.77
C HIS A 874 -31.88 38.02 9.45
N TYR A 875 -32.24 36.75 9.26
CA TYR A 875 -31.98 36.00 8.04
C TYR A 875 -33.23 35.28 7.52
N GLY A 876 -33.75 35.71 6.37
CA GLY A 876 -34.95 35.13 5.77
C GLY A 876 -36.26 35.74 6.27
N SER A 877 -37.38 35.02 6.13
CA SER A 877 -38.71 35.48 6.57
C SER A 877 -38.90 35.19 8.06
N VAL A 878 -39.26 36.17 8.88
CA VAL A 878 -39.46 35.94 10.32
C VAL A 878 -40.91 35.53 10.58
N ASP A 879 -41.15 34.31 11.07
CA ASP A 879 -42.47 33.89 11.58
C ASP A 879 -42.31 33.17 12.95
N ASN A 880 -43.05 33.67 13.95
CA ASN A 880 -43.01 33.25 15.36
C ASN A 880 -43.54 31.83 15.62
N LYS A 881 -43.93 31.08 14.59
CA LYS A 881 -44.58 29.75 14.72
C LYS A 881 -43.88 28.61 13.97
N THR A 882 -42.68 28.82 13.44
CA THR A 882 -42.01 27.87 12.52
C THR A 882 -40.71 27.27 13.08
N ILE A 883 -40.46 26.00 12.74
CA ILE A 883 -39.19 25.30 13.00
C ILE A 883 -38.13 25.85 12.04
N ILE A 884 -37.08 26.46 12.58
CA ILE A 884 -35.96 27.04 11.82
C ILE A 884 -35.11 25.92 11.20
N ARG A 885 -34.92 25.94 9.88
CA ARG A 885 -33.92 25.08 9.23
C ARG A 885 -32.54 25.70 9.28
N LYS A 886 -31.53 24.84 9.42
CA LYS A 886 -30.13 25.26 9.30
C LYS A 886 -29.87 25.73 7.87
N VAL A 887 -29.47 27.00 7.72
CA VAL A 887 -29.04 27.53 6.42
C VAL A 887 -27.69 26.90 6.07
N PRO A 888 -27.54 26.30 4.88
CA PRO A 888 -26.26 25.78 4.44
C PRO A 888 -25.23 26.92 4.41
N SER A 889 -24.09 26.68 5.03
CA SER A 889 -22.98 27.64 5.05
C SER A 889 -21.97 27.37 3.95
N SER A 890 -22.02 26.20 3.28
CA SER A 890 -21.11 25.84 2.21
C SER A 890 -21.85 25.27 1.01
N TYR A 891 -21.41 25.72 -0.16
CA TYR A 891 -22.01 25.45 -1.46
C TYR A 891 -20.92 24.96 -2.39
N SER A 892 -21.20 24.01 -3.27
CA SER A 892 -20.23 23.51 -4.25
C SER A 892 -20.92 23.22 -5.56
N GLY A 893 -20.35 23.61 -6.69
CA GLY A 893 -21.02 23.53 -7.99
C GLY A 893 -20.13 23.85 -9.18
N LEU A 894 -20.67 23.63 -10.38
CA LEU A 894 -19.98 23.91 -11.64
C LEU A 894 -20.45 25.23 -12.26
N GLU A 895 -19.50 26.01 -12.76
CA GLU A 895 -19.71 27.28 -13.46
C GLU A 895 -19.10 27.21 -14.87
N PRO A 896 -19.84 26.69 -15.88
CA PRO A 896 -19.37 26.64 -17.25
C PRO A 896 -19.41 28.03 -17.90
N PHE A 897 -18.43 28.30 -18.75
CA PHE A 897 -18.31 29.57 -19.47
C PHE A 897 -17.66 29.39 -20.83
N THR A 898 -17.97 30.30 -21.75
CA THR A 898 -17.35 30.42 -23.06
C THR A 898 -17.32 31.87 -23.50
N GLY A 899 -16.39 32.23 -24.37
CA GLY A 899 -16.35 33.58 -24.90
C GLY A 899 -15.47 33.69 -26.13
N PHE A 900 -15.41 34.90 -26.65
CA PHE A 900 -14.65 35.24 -27.83
C PHE A 900 -14.06 36.64 -27.70
N GLY A 901 -13.00 36.90 -28.45
CA GLY A 901 -12.42 38.22 -28.61
C GLY A 901 -11.94 38.42 -30.03
N LEU A 902 -12.23 39.58 -30.59
CA LEU A 902 -11.76 40.09 -31.87
C LEU A 902 -11.08 41.44 -31.62
N SER A 903 -9.82 41.58 -31.99
CA SER A 903 -9.08 42.84 -31.87
C SER A 903 -8.48 43.22 -33.22
N THR A 904 -8.81 44.42 -33.69
CA THR A 904 -8.28 45.02 -34.92
C THR A 904 -7.81 46.43 -34.61
N ASP A 905 -7.10 47.07 -35.54
CA ASP A 905 -6.54 48.42 -35.33
C ASP A 905 -7.62 49.49 -35.09
N ARG A 906 -8.87 49.24 -35.52
CA ARG A 906 -10.02 50.17 -35.40
C ARG A 906 -11.11 49.69 -34.46
N TYR A 907 -11.22 48.38 -34.22
CA TYR A 907 -12.33 47.79 -33.48
C TYR A 907 -11.86 46.68 -32.55
N ILE A 908 -12.35 46.70 -31.32
CA ILE A 908 -12.23 45.61 -30.36
C ILE A 908 -13.64 45.12 -30.06
N LEU A 909 -13.90 43.82 -30.21
CA LEU A 909 -15.16 43.19 -29.89
C LEU A 909 -14.89 42.00 -28.98
N SER A 910 -15.56 41.91 -27.84
CA SER A 910 -15.45 40.79 -26.93
C SER A 910 -16.82 40.34 -26.45
N GLY A 911 -16.95 39.04 -26.19
CA GLY A 911 -18.16 38.46 -25.62
C GLY A 911 -17.84 37.33 -24.67
N ASN A 912 -18.53 37.28 -23.54
CA ASN A 912 -18.45 36.21 -22.56
C ASN A 912 -19.86 35.71 -22.24
N PHE A 913 -20.03 34.40 -22.10
CA PHE A 913 -21.29 33.74 -21.83
C PHE A 913 -21.06 32.65 -20.80
N GLY A 914 -21.99 32.46 -19.87
CA GLY A 914 -21.85 31.44 -18.86
C GLY A 914 -23.11 31.23 -18.05
N LEU A 915 -22.98 30.42 -17.03
CA LEU A 915 -24.02 30.14 -16.06
C LEU A 915 -23.52 30.48 -14.66
N THR A 916 -24.37 31.02 -13.77
CA THR A 916 -24.04 31.04 -12.34
C THR A 916 -23.86 29.61 -11.83
N PRO A 917 -23.02 29.37 -10.81
CA PRO A 917 -22.74 28.03 -10.31
C PRO A 917 -24.02 27.28 -9.93
N LYS A 918 -24.22 26.06 -10.47
CA LYS A 918 -25.28 25.17 -9.98
C LYS A 918 -24.76 24.44 -8.74
N VAL A 919 -25.06 25.01 -7.57
CA VAL A 919 -24.49 24.54 -6.31
C VAL A 919 -25.44 23.69 -5.48
N ASN A 920 -24.88 22.76 -4.73
CA ASN A 920 -25.59 21.98 -3.73
C ASN A 920 -26.30 22.92 -2.75
N ASN A 921 -27.60 22.72 -2.51
CA ASN A 921 -28.45 23.53 -1.63
C ASN A 921 -28.64 25.01 -2.01
N GLY A 922 -28.06 25.48 -3.12
CA GLY A 922 -28.40 26.79 -3.69
C GLY A 922 -29.47 26.67 -4.77
N ILE A 923 -29.73 27.77 -5.45
CA ILE A 923 -30.78 27.84 -6.48
C ILE A 923 -30.20 27.31 -7.81
N SER A 924 -31.06 27.04 -8.78
CA SER A 924 -30.66 26.65 -10.14
C SER A 924 -29.63 27.60 -10.76
N SER A 925 -28.96 27.20 -11.84
CA SER A 925 -28.06 28.09 -12.56
C SER A 925 -28.84 29.15 -13.35
N LYS A 926 -28.31 30.38 -13.45
CA LYS A 926 -28.85 31.47 -14.28
C LYS A 926 -27.86 31.84 -15.39
N PHE A 927 -28.36 32.09 -16.59
CA PHE A 927 -27.54 32.53 -17.72
C PHE A 927 -27.03 33.96 -17.54
N ILE A 928 -25.72 34.12 -17.65
CA ILE A 928 -24.96 35.38 -17.54
C ILE A 928 -24.19 35.62 -18.83
N TRP A 929 -24.01 36.89 -19.20
CA TRP A 929 -23.33 37.24 -20.44
C TRP A 929 -22.83 38.67 -20.44
N THR A 930 -21.78 38.96 -21.20
CA THR A 930 -21.28 40.31 -21.48
C THR A 930 -20.89 40.39 -22.95
N VAL A 931 -21.20 41.50 -23.60
CA VAL A 931 -20.74 41.80 -24.96
C VAL A 931 -20.31 43.26 -24.99
N GLU A 932 -19.10 43.54 -25.43
CA GLU A 932 -18.55 44.89 -25.49
C GLU A 932 -17.87 45.13 -26.84
N GLY A 933 -18.22 46.24 -27.48
CA GLY A 933 -17.57 46.74 -28.68
C GLY A 933 -16.89 48.08 -28.39
N LYS A 934 -15.62 48.22 -28.77
CA LYS A 934 -14.85 49.46 -28.67
C LYS A 934 -14.37 49.90 -30.04
N ILE A 935 -14.57 51.17 -30.34
CA ILE A 935 -13.99 51.86 -31.50
C ILE A 935 -12.68 52.49 -31.04
N VAL A 936 -11.60 52.19 -31.75
CA VAL A 936 -10.25 52.68 -31.49
C VAL A 936 -9.88 53.71 -32.55
N ASN A 937 -9.49 54.90 -32.11
CA ASN A 937 -9.02 55.98 -32.98
C ASN A 937 -7.78 56.63 -32.35
N ASN A 938 -6.60 56.21 -32.81
CA ASN A 938 -5.31 56.56 -32.22
C ASN A 938 -5.32 56.30 -30.70
N ASP A 939 -5.14 57.36 -29.92
CA ASP A 939 -5.08 57.33 -28.46
C ASP A 939 -6.45 57.28 -27.76
N LYS A 940 -7.55 57.36 -28.53
CA LYS A 940 -8.92 57.37 -28.01
C LYS A 940 -9.62 56.04 -28.24
N LYS A 941 -10.32 55.55 -27.22
CA LYS A 941 -11.21 54.40 -27.32
C LYS A 941 -12.58 54.75 -26.78
N PHE A 942 -13.61 54.50 -27.57
CA PHE A 942 -15.00 54.62 -27.16
C PHE A 942 -15.63 53.23 -27.13
N GLY A 943 -16.19 52.83 -26.00
CA GLY A 943 -16.79 51.51 -25.80
C GLY A 943 -18.28 51.59 -25.50
N LEU A 944 -19.02 50.66 -26.09
CA LEU A 944 -20.42 50.38 -25.78
C LEU A 944 -20.55 48.89 -25.48
N GLY A 945 -21.15 48.57 -24.33
CA GLY A 945 -21.35 47.20 -23.89
C GLY A 945 -22.75 46.94 -23.38
N LEU A 946 -23.19 45.71 -23.54
CA LEU A 946 -24.39 45.14 -22.94
C LEU A 946 -23.96 44.02 -22.00
N TYR A 947 -24.57 43.93 -20.83
CA TYR A 947 -24.16 42.93 -19.85
C TYR A 947 -25.33 42.41 -19.03
N ARG A 948 -25.15 41.20 -18.51
CA ARG A 948 -25.85 40.57 -17.41
C ARG A 948 -24.82 39.82 -16.56
N THR A 949 -24.44 40.40 -15.43
CA THR A 949 -23.37 39.87 -14.55
C THR A 949 -23.91 39.52 -13.17
N PRO A 950 -23.42 38.44 -12.53
CA PRO A 950 -23.85 38.07 -11.19
C PRO A 950 -23.28 39.05 -10.15
N ILE A 951 -24.03 39.31 -9.08
CA ILE A 951 -23.55 40.07 -7.92
C ILE A 951 -22.88 39.10 -6.94
N ARG A 952 -21.60 39.31 -6.67
CA ARG A 952 -20.75 38.40 -5.87
C ARG A 952 -20.39 38.95 -4.48
N ASP A 953 -21.33 39.65 -3.84
CA ASP A 953 -21.11 40.35 -2.56
C ASP A 953 -21.19 39.42 -1.35
N SER A 954 -22.00 38.37 -1.47
CA SER A 954 -22.35 37.37 -0.45
C SER A 954 -22.75 36.05 -1.13
N VAL A 955 -22.84 34.97 -0.37
CA VAL A 955 -23.35 33.68 -0.91
C VAL A 955 -24.80 33.83 -1.39
N LEU A 956 -25.63 34.58 -0.65
CA LEU A 956 -27.02 34.85 -1.01
C LEU A 956 -27.14 35.62 -2.33
N SER A 957 -26.34 36.67 -2.53
CA SER A 957 -26.35 37.44 -3.79
C SER A 957 -25.79 36.62 -4.95
N TYR A 958 -24.80 35.75 -4.73
CA TYR A 958 -24.15 35.03 -5.82
C TYR A 958 -24.95 33.82 -6.33
N VAL A 959 -25.29 32.89 -5.43
CA VAL A 959 -25.92 31.60 -5.80
C VAL A 959 -27.33 31.43 -5.24
N GLY A 960 -27.75 32.36 -4.38
CA GLY A 960 -29.04 32.29 -3.70
C GLY A 960 -29.07 31.23 -2.60
N SER A 961 -30.15 31.26 -1.83
CA SER A 961 -30.38 30.35 -0.70
C SER A 961 -31.84 29.92 -0.67
N ILE A 962 -32.14 28.94 0.17
CA ILE A 962 -33.51 28.58 0.53
C ILE A 962 -33.83 29.31 1.84
N ASP A 963 -34.95 30.02 1.86
CA ASP A 963 -35.43 30.70 3.04
C ASP A 963 -35.68 29.72 4.20
N PRO A 964 -35.07 29.92 5.39
CA PRO A 964 -35.13 28.94 6.48
C PRO A 964 -36.53 28.74 7.08
N TYR A 965 -37.49 29.62 6.77
CA TYR A 965 -38.84 29.62 7.34
C TYR A 965 -39.92 29.31 6.29
N SER A 966 -39.87 29.94 5.10
CA SER A 966 -40.91 29.81 4.06
C SER A 966 -40.64 28.74 3.00
N TYR A 967 -39.44 28.14 2.98
CA TYR A 967 -39.02 27.15 1.97
C TYR A 967 -38.88 27.65 0.54
N ASN A 968 -39.10 28.94 0.30
CA ASN A 968 -38.93 29.54 -1.02
C ASN A 968 -37.44 29.81 -1.29
N SER A 969 -37.01 29.61 -2.54
CA SER A 969 -35.69 30.01 -2.99
C SER A 969 -35.62 31.53 -3.15
N TRP A 970 -34.51 32.17 -2.79
CA TRP A 970 -34.37 33.62 -2.94
C TRP A 970 -32.91 34.10 -2.98
N GLY A 971 -32.65 35.28 -3.54
CA GLY A 971 -31.30 35.81 -3.76
C GLY A 971 -30.85 35.63 -5.22
N ARG A 972 -29.64 35.11 -5.46
CA ARG A 972 -29.06 34.88 -6.80
C ARG A 972 -29.29 36.08 -7.73
N VAL A 973 -28.69 37.19 -7.32
CA VAL A 973 -28.90 38.51 -7.88
C VAL A 973 -27.92 38.75 -9.01
N TYR A 974 -28.41 39.35 -10.08
CA TYR A 974 -27.61 39.79 -11.22
C TYR A 974 -28.01 41.20 -11.63
N GLU A 975 -27.07 41.91 -12.22
CA GLU A 975 -27.26 43.23 -12.80
C GLU A 975 -27.24 43.10 -14.32
N GLU A 976 -28.25 43.63 -15.00
CA GLU A 976 -28.28 43.70 -16.46
C GLU A 976 -28.47 45.13 -16.95
N GLY A 977 -27.69 45.53 -17.95
CA GLY A 977 -27.64 46.94 -18.32
C GLY A 977 -26.77 47.28 -19.51
N ILE A 978 -26.57 48.59 -19.68
CA ILE A 978 -25.75 49.19 -20.72
C ILE A 978 -24.52 49.83 -20.05
N LYS A 979 -23.36 49.64 -20.67
CA LYS A 979 -22.09 50.23 -20.28
C LYS A 979 -21.59 51.14 -21.39
N VAL A 980 -21.19 52.35 -21.05
CA VAL A 980 -20.48 53.29 -21.94
C VAL A 980 -19.12 53.57 -21.32
N SER A 981 -18.05 53.48 -22.11
CA SER A 981 -16.69 53.76 -21.64
C SER A 981 -15.96 54.67 -22.61
N TYR A 982 -15.11 55.55 -22.09
CA TYR A 982 -14.21 56.41 -22.84
C TYR A 982 -12.81 56.33 -22.24
N GLU A 983 -11.82 56.11 -23.09
CA GLU A 983 -10.41 56.07 -22.73
C GLU A 983 -9.66 57.01 -23.66
N ASN A 984 -8.79 57.86 -23.12
CA ASN A 984 -7.95 58.75 -23.90
C ASN A 984 -6.54 58.77 -23.31
N LYS A 985 -5.56 58.30 -24.08
CA LYS A 985 -4.15 58.50 -23.75
C LYS A 985 -3.76 59.94 -24.08
N ILE A 986 -3.10 60.62 -23.15
CA ILE A 986 -2.77 62.04 -23.24
C ILE A 986 -1.25 62.18 -23.18
N GLY A 987 -0.65 62.67 -24.26
CA GLY A 987 0.80 62.89 -24.36
C GLY A 987 1.65 61.62 -24.54
N GLU A 988 2.97 61.78 -24.63
CA GLU A 988 3.91 60.70 -24.98
C GLU A 988 4.26 59.75 -23.83
N LYS A 989 3.84 60.05 -22.58
CA LYS A 989 4.24 59.32 -21.36
C LYS A 989 3.08 58.57 -20.69
N ASP A 990 2.18 57.94 -21.46
CA ASP A 990 1.11 57.07 -20.95
C ASP A 990 0.17 57.68 -19.88
N SER A 991 0.01 59.01 -19.86
CA SER A 991 -1.06 59.63 -19.04
C SER A 991 -2.43 59.25 -19.61
N LEU A 992 -3.43 59.06 -18.76
CA LEU A 992 -4.70 58.45 -19.15
C LEU A 992 -5.87 59.20 -18.53
N LEU A 993 -6.86 59.54 -19.36
CA LEU A 993 -8.19 59.88 -18.90
C LEU A 993 -9.12 58.68 -19.19
N TYR A 994 -9.64 58.08 -18.14
CA TYR A 994 -10.66 57.02 -18.23
C TYR A 994 -11.98 57.50 -17.67
N GLY A 995 -13.08 57.19 -18.36
CA GLY A 995 -14.44 57.44 -17.91
C GLY A 995 -15.34 56.26 -18.24
N GLU A 996 -16.25 55.92 -17.33
CA GLU A 996 -17.22 54.84 -17.51
C GLU A 996 -18.55 55.22 -16.89
N ALA A 997 -19.65 54.91 -17.58
CA ALA A 997 -21.00 55.02 -17.06
C ALA A 997 -21.74 53.70 -17.30
N ARG A 998 -22.41 53.19 -16.26
CA ARG A 998 -23.28 52.02 -16.33
C ARG A 998 -24.69 52.40 -15.89
N PHE A 999 -25.66 51.86 -16.61
CA PHE A 999 -27.08 52.02 -16.33
C PHE A 999 -27.68 50.62 -16.29
N GLY A 1000 -28.04 50.19 -15.08
CA GLY A 1000 -28.37 48.80 -14.78
C GLY A 1000 -29.74 48.63 -14.12
N LYS A 1001 -30.31 47.43 -14.32
CA LYS A 1001 -31.41 46.89 -13.55
C LYS A 1001 -30.92 45.65 -12.81
N ILE A 1002 -31.13 45.63 -11.50
CA ILE A 1002 -30.75 44.56 -10.61
C ILE A 1002 -31.98 43.68 -10.35
N LYS A 1003 -31.84 42.37 -10.58
CA LYS A 1003 -32.90 41.37 -10.42
C LYS A 1003 -32.36 40.14 -9.71
N GLY A 1004 -33.22 39.39 -9.05
CA GLY A 1004 -32.87 38.13 -8.40
C GLY A 1004 -34.08 37.19 -8.30
N GLU A 1005 -33.82 36.00 -7.77
CA GLU A 1005 -34.87 35.03 -7.44
C GLU A 1005 -35.63 35.51 -6.21
N PHE A 1006 -36.94 35.73 -6.32
CA PHE A 1006 -37.79 36.25 -5.23
C PHE A 1006 -37.15 37.41 -4.44
N THR A 1007 -36.44 38.31 -5.12
CA THR A 1007 -35.91 39.54 -4.55
C THR A 1007 -36.59 40.76 -5.13
N GLU A 1008 -36.61 41.86 -4.39
CA GLU A 1008 -37.02 43.14 -4.95
C GLU A 1008 -36.10 43.60 -6.08
N GLU A 1009 -36.71 44.05 -7.18
CA GLU A 1009 -35.96 44.70 -8.26
C GLU A 1009 -35.43 46.06 -7.80
N ASN A 1010 -34.23 46.39 -8.28
CA ASN A 1010 -33.58 47.68 -8.07
C ASN A 1010 -33.00 48.20 -9.38
N THR A 1011 -32.66 49.48 -9.45
CA THR A 1011 -32.01 50.09 -10.62
C THR A 1011 -30.84 50.91 -10.14
N ASP A 1012 -29.77 50.91 -10.90
CA ASP A 1012 -28.55 51.59 -10.53
C ASP A 1012 -27.92 52.38 -11.68
N ILE A 1013 -27.25 53.46 -11.29
CA ILE A 1013 -26.42 54.29 -12.15
C ILE A 1013 -25.05 54.36 -11.49
N ASN A 1014 -24.02 53.95 -12.22
CA ASN A 1014 -22.62 53.99 -11.79
C ASN A 1014 -21.85 54.89 -12.75
N ILE A 1015 -21.23 55.95 -12.25
CA ILE A 1015 -20.41 56.86 -13.04
C ILE A 1015 -19.02 56.90 -12.41
N LEU A 1016 -18.02 56.71 -13.24
CA LEU A 1016 -16.62 56.69 -12.87
C LEU A 1016 -15.82 57.63 -13.78
N VAL A 1017 -14.95 58.45 -13.18
CA VAL A 1017 -14.00 59.30 -13.90
C VAL A 1017 -12.64 59.23 -13.21
N MET A 1018 -11.59 58.98 -13.99
CA MET A 1018 -10.23 58.75 -13.50
C MET A 1018 -9.20 59.42 -14.42
N PRO A 1019 -8.86 60.69 -14.17
CA PRO A 1019 -7.67 61.30 -14.73
C PRO A 1019 -6.41 60.86 -13.97
N ARG A 1020 -5.41 60.33 -14.68
CA ARG A 1020 -4.07 60.07 -14.14
C ARG A 1020 -2.99 60.64 -15.05
N VAL A 1021 -1.94 61.15 -14.42
CA VAL A 1021 -0.78 61.72 -15.07
C VAL A 1021 0.46 60.96 -14.64
N TYR A 1022 1.34 60.68 -15.60
CA TYR A 1022 2.64 60.09 -15.32
C TYR A 1022 3.52 61.07 -14.55
N TYR A 1023 4.06 60.62 -13.41
CA TYR A 1023 4.83 61.44 -12.49
C TYR A 1023 6.33 61.08 -12.46
N GLY A 1024 6.74 59.95 -13.06
CA GLY A 1024 8.14 59.52 -13.09
C GLY A 1024 8.47 58.51 -11.98
N LYS A 1025 9.72 58.51 -11.51
CA LYS A 1025 10.18 57.66 -10.39
C LYS A 1025 10.07 58.42 -9.07
N LEU A 1026 8.96 58.27 -8.37
CA LEU A 1026 8.78 58.70 -6.99
C LEU A 1026 9.26 57.60 -6.03
N ILE A 1027 8.84 56.36 -6.28
CA ILE A 1027 9.14 55.16 -5.50
C ILE A 1027 9.39 53.92 -6.40
N GLY A 1028 8.70 53.78 -7.54
CA GLY A 1028 8.89 52.70 -8.52
C GLY A 1028 9.45 53.16 -9.87
N ASP A 1029 9.56 52.25 -10.84
CA ASP A 1029 10.08 52.60 -12.19
C ASP A 1029 9.08 53.42 -13.05
N GLU A 1030 7.77 53.30 -12.77
CA GLU A 1030 6.68 54.04 -13.41
C GLU A 1030 5.60 54.39 -12.38
N ASP A 1031 5.62 55.61 -11.84
CA ASP A 1031 4.59 56.08 -10.90
C ASP A 1031 3.63 57.07 -11.56
N TYR A 1032 2.34 56.93 -11.24
CA TYR A 1032 1.27 57.79 -11.71
C TYR A 1032 0.55 58.43 -10.52
N ILE A 1033 0.23 59.71 -10.67
CA ILE A 1033 -0.58 60.45 -9.71
C ILE A 1033 -1.85 60.91 -10.43
N GLY A 1034 -2.99 60.76 -9.77
CA GLY A 1034 -4.27 61.10 -10.36
C GLY A 1034 -5.33 61.43 -9.33
N ALA A 1035 -6.54 61.60 -9.83
CA ALA A 1035 -7.75 61.73 -9.03
C ALA A 1035 -8.77 60.69 -9.47
N PHE A 1036 -9.64 60.33 -8.55
CA PHE A 1036 -10.72 59.39 -8.77
C PHE A 1036 -12.04 60.02 -8.36
N PHE A 1037 -13.07 59.79 -9.17
CA PHE A 1037 -14.44 60.19 -8.89
C PHE A 1037 -15.39 59.03 -9.20
N LEU A 1038 -16.13 58.55 -8.20
CA LEU A 1038 -17.17 57.53 -8.34
C LEU A 1038 -18.48 58.06 -7.79
N TYR A 1039 -19.53 57.95 -8.60
CA TYR A 1039 -20.90 58.22 -8.21
C TYR A 1039 -21.77 56.99 -8.47
N ASN A 1040 -22.35 56.44 -7.42
CA ASN A 1040 -23.32 55.37 -7.51
C ASN A 1040 -24.67 55.83 -6.96
N HIS A 1041 -25.70 55.66 -7.76
CA HIS A 1041 -27.09 55.84 -7.37
C HIS A 1041 -27.81 54.51 -7.46
N PHE A 1042 -28.56 54.15 -6.42
CA PHE A 1042 -29.48 53.02 -6.40
C PHE A 1042 -30.87 53.54 -6.06
N ASN A 1043 -31.90 53.05 -6.74
CA ASN A 1043 -33.26 53.46 -6.46
C ASN A 1043 -33.72 53.03 -5.04
N LYS A 1044 -33.29 51.85 -4.60
CA LYS A 1044 -33.62 51.27 -3.28
C LYS A 1044 -32.38 50.92 -2.45
N ARG A 1045 -32.54 50.96 -1.12
CA ARG A 1045 -31.55 50.41 -0.17
C ARG A 1045 -31.79 48.91 0.02
N GLN A 1046 -30.75 48.09 -0.15
CA GLN A 1046 -30.87 46.63 -0.27
C GLN A 1046 -29.74 45.83 0.44
N ASP A 1047 -29.11 46.41 1.46
CA ASP A 1047 -28.03 45.80 2.27
C ASP A 1047 -28.51 44.78 3.33
N CYS A 1048 -29.68 44.20 3.09
CA CYS A 1048 -30.43 43.36 4.02
C CYS A 1048 -30.37 41.86 3.68
N TYR A 1049 -30.66 41.03 4.69
CA TYR A 1049 -30.70 39.58 4.61
C TYR A 1049 -32.05 38.99 5.05
N TYR A 1050 -33.16 39.75 4.98
CA TYR A 1050 -34.52 39.22 5.18
C TYR A 1050 -35.18 38.86 3.86
N PHE A 1051 -36.11 37.88 3.85
CA PHE A 1051 -36.74 37.35 2.63
C PHE A 1051 -37.25 38.47 1.72
N GLY A 1052 -36.88 38.43 0.43
CA GLY A 1052 -37.11 39.53 -0.52
C GLY A 1052 -35.89 40.43 -0.75
N CYS A 1053 -34.87 40.41 0.10
CA CYS A 1053 -33.60 41.10 -0.14
C CYS A 1053 -32.57 40.28 -0.91
N GLY A 1054 -31.70 40.98 -1.62
CA GLY A 1054 -30.65 40.32 -2.40
C GLY A 1054 -29.34 40.06 -1.67
N GLY A 1055 -29.16 40.55 -0.44
CA GLY A 1055 -27.90 40.41 0.31
C GLY A 1055 -26.69 41.08 -0.36
N TYR A 1056 -26.90 42.23 -1.02
CA TYR A 1056 -25.85 42.98 -1.73
C TYR A 1056 -25.78 44.44 -1.27
N PHE A 1057 -24.64 45.09 -1.48
CA PHE A 1057 -24.43 46.45 -1.00
C PHE A 1057 -25.11 47.49 -1.92
N SER A 1058 -26.02 48.30 -1.37
CA SER A 1058 -26.81 49.30 -2.11
C SER A 1058 -27.20 50.49 -1.23
N PRO A 1059 -26.34 51.49 -1.00
CA PRO A 1059 -26.56 52.59 -0.03
C PRO A 1059 -27.51 53.73 -0.50
N LYS A 1060 -28.24 53.56 -1.60
CA LYS A 1060 -29.05 54.59 -2.32
C LYS A 1060 -28.24 55.67 -3.04
N ASN A 1061 -27.30 56.33 -2.37
CA ASN A 1061 -26.36 57.25 -3.02
C ASN A 1061 -24.99 57.07 -2.40
N LEU A 1062 -23.96 57.06 -3.23
CA LEU A 1062 -22.58 57.02 -2.82
C LEU A 1062 -21.75 57.90 -3.74
N LEU A 1063 -20.99 58.82 -3.15
CA LEU A 1063 -20.02 59.64 -3.85
C LEU A 1063 -18.65 59.42 -3.20
N ILE A 1064 -17.66 59.06 -4.00
CA ILE A 1064 -16.27 58.92 -3.56
C ILE A 1064 -15.40 59.79 -4.46
N ALA A 1065 -14.62 60.67 -3.83
CA ALA A 1065 -13.55 61.41 -4.48
C ALA A 1065 -12.26 61.19 -3.68
N ALA A 1066 -11.19 60.75 -4.33
CA ALA A 1066 -9.93 60.45 -3.66
C ALA A 1066 -8.72 60.75 -4.56
N PRO A 1067 -7.57 61.16 -3.99
CA PRO A 1067 -6.31 61.12 -4.71
C PRO A 1067 -5.93 59.67 -5.02
N MET A 1068 -5.28 59.46 -6.17
CA MET A 1068 -4.83 58.15 -6.62
C MET A 1068 -3.31 58.17 -6.77
N LEU A 1069 -2.64 57.20 -6.16
CA LEU A 1069 -1.22 56.93 -6.38
C LEU A 1069 -1.07 55.49 -6.86
N GLU A 1070 -0.59 55.32 -8.08
CA GLU A 1070 -0.24 54.03 -8.65
C GLU A 1070 1.29 53.96 -8.75
N GLY A 1071 1.95 53.08 -7.98
CA GLY A 1071 3.41 53.02 -7.93
C GLY A 1071 3.99 51.66 -7.51
N PHE A 1072 5.31 51.53 -7.46
CA PHE A 1072 6.06 50.27 -7.25
C PHE A 1072 5.89 49.21 -8.35
N LYS A 1073 6.19 49.53 -9.62
CA LYS A 1073 6.47 48.47 -10.59
C LYS A 1073 7.95 48.09 -10.50
N PHE A 1074 8.23 46.87 -10.06
CA PHE A 1074 9.56 46.26 -10.19
C PHE A 1074 9.46 45.11 -11.18
N PHE A 1075 10.30 45.15 -12.21
CA PHE A 1075 10.36 44.11 -13.24
C PHE A 1075 11.76 43.49 -13.22
N ASP A 1076 11.87 42.25 -12.76
CA ASP A 1076 13.11 41.48 -12.92
C ASP A 1076 13.00 40.58 -14.14
N ASP A 1077 13.61 41.03 -15.25
CA ASP A 1077 13.67 40.31 -16.53
C ASP A 1077 14.24 38.88 -16.38
N ARG A 1078 15.08 38.63 -15.35
CA ARG A 1078 15.73 37.32 -15.16
C ARG A 1078 14.84 36.30 -14.45
N ASN A 1079 13.91 36.76 -13.62
CA ASN A 1079 13.09 35.88 -12.77
C ASN A 1079 11.58 35.98 -13.02
N GLY A 1080 11.10 36.97 -13.78
CA GLY A 1080 9.66 37.09 -14.08
C GLY A 1080 8.80 37.46 -12.87
N ILE A 1081 9.34 38.26 -11.94
CA ILE A 1081 8.59 38.76 -10.78
C ILE A 1081 8.06 40.15 -11.12
N HIS A 1082 6.75 40.36 -10.94
CA HIS A 1082 6.10 41.65 -11.07
C HIS A 1082 5.33 41.98 -9.79
N TYR A 1083 5.79 43.03 -9.11
CA TYR A 1083 5.16 43.58 -7.92
C TYR A 1083 4.48 44.90 -8.27
N LYS A 1084 3.32 45.19 -7.68
CA LYS A 1084 2.58 46.45 -7.86
C LYS A 1084 1.88 46.85 -6.56
N VAL A 1085 2.05 48.10 -6.12
CA VAL A 1085 1.29 48.65 -4.99
C VAL A 1085 0.37 49.74 -5.51
N PHE A 1086 -0.92 49.61 -5.19
CA PHE A 1086 -1.91 50.58 -5.61
C PHE A 1086 -2.59 51.19 -4.38
N LEU A 1087 -2.43 52.50 -4.23
CA LEU A 1087 -3.12 53.27 -3.21
C LEU A 1087 -4.19 54.12 -3.88
N GLY A 1088 -5.40 53.58 -3.88
CA GLY A 1088 -6.56 54.19 -4.50
C GLY A 1088 -7.71 53.18 -4.60
N PRO A 1089 -8.90 53.63 -5.01
CA PRO A 1089 -10.02 52.73 -5.30
C PRO A 1089 -9.76 51.93 -6.59
N LEU A 1090 -9.79 50.59 -6.51
CA LEU A 1090 -9.41 49.68 -7.60
C LEU A 1090 -10.49 49.61 -8.69
N LEU A 1091 -10.18 49.96 -9.94
CA LEU A 1091 -11.03 49.70 -11.11
C LEU A 1091 -10.23 49.50 -12.41
N TRP A 1092 -10.22 48.27 -12.95
CA TRP A 1092 -9.76 48.06 -14.33
C TRP A 1092 -10.59 47.07 -15.15
N SER A 1093 -10.54 47.33 -16.47
CA SER A 1093 -11.54 47.03 -17.50
C SER A 1093 -11.63 45.54 -17.88
N ASP A 1094 -12.57 44.79 -17.30
CA ASP A 1094 -13.17 43.60 -17.97
C ASP A 1094 -14.59 43.23 -17.49
N GLY A 1095 -15.34 44.20 -16.93
CA GLY A 1095 -16.79 44.09 -16.81
C GLY A 1095 -17.34 43.34 -15.60
N GLN A 1096 -16.52 43.01 -14.59
CA GLN A 1096 -17.02 42.63 -13.25
C GLN A 1096 -16.99 43.84 -12.30
N LYS A 1097 -17.88 43.82 -11.30
CA LYS A 1097 -18.37 44.99 -10.57
C LYS A 1097 -17.28 45.84 -9.89
N ASN A 1098 -17.51 47.15 -9.93
CA ASN A 1098 -16.72 48.16 -9.25
C ASN A 1098 -16.99 48.08 -7.73
N ASN A 1099 -16.05 47.60 -6.92
CA ASN A 1099 -16.20 47.64 -5.47
C ASN A 1099 -16.28 49.10 -5.01
N THR A 1100 -17.28 49.40 -4.19
CA THR A 1100 -17.74 50.75 -3.89
C THR A 1100 -16.99 51.40 -2.72
N ASP A 1101 -15.72 51.07 -2.51
CA ASP A 1101 -14.98 51.49 -1.31
C ASP A 1101 -13.56 51.98 -1.68
N ILE A 1102 -13.01 52.87 -0.86
CA ILE A 1102 -11.58 53.23 -0.93
C ILE A 1102 -10.80 52.05 -0.36
N SER A 1103 -9.86 51.53 -1.14
CA SER A 1103 -8.98 50.42 -0.77
C SER A 1103 -7.51 50.83 -0.70
N LEU A 1104 -6.77 50.14 0.17
CA LEU A 1104 -5.33 49.94 0.01
C LEU A 1104 -5.16 48.54 -0.57
N ASP A 1105 -4.57 48.46 -1.77
CA ASP A 1105 -4.36 47.21 -2.49
C ASP A 1105 -2.87 46.94 -2.70
N SER A 1106 -2.44 45.75 -2.30
CA SER A 1106 -1.10 45.24 -2.59
C SER A 1106 -1.23 44.02 -3.49
N TYR A 1107 -0.56 44.05 -4.64
CA TYR A 1107 -0.60 42.98 -5.63
C TYR A 1107 0.80 42.45 -5.90
N ILE A 1108 0.92 41.13 -5.89
CA ILE A 1108 2.15 40.44 -6.25
C ILE A 1108 1.82 39.37 -7.28
N SER A 1109 2.57 39.36 -8.38
CA SER A 1109 2.46 38.34 -9.41
C SER A 1109 3.81 37.80 -9.80
N TYR A 1110 3.82 36.53 -10.16
CA TYR A 1110 4.99 35.82 -10.58
C TYR A 1110 4.61 34.91 -11.73
N VAL A 1111 5.35 35.00 -12.83
CA VAL A 1111 5.23 34.07 -13.94
C VAL A 1111 6.59 33.43 -14.18
N TYR A 1112 6.61 32.11 -14.06
CA TYR A 1112 7.79 31.30 -14.30
C TYR A 1112 7.61 30.47 -15.57
N LEU A 1113 8.59 30.55 -16.46
CA LEU A 1113 8.64 29.70 -17.64
C LEU A 1113 9.23 28.35 -17.23
N LEU A 1114 8.38 27.33 -17.08
CA LEU A 1114 8.84 25.98 -16.75
C LEU A 1114 9.57 25.35 -17.95
N ASN A 1115 9.06 25.57 -19.16
CA ASN A 1115 9.71 25.22 -20.42
C ASN A 1115 9.07 25.99 -21.60
N LYS A 1116 9.50 25.72 -22.83
CA LYS A 1116 9.03 26.39 -24.07
C LYS A 1116 7.51 26.36 -24.30
N ASN A 1117 6.79 25.42 -23.68
CA ASN A 1117 5.35 25.25 -23.91
C ASN A 1117 4.54 25.39 -22.62
N LEU A 1118 5.18 25.66 -21.46
CA LEU A 1118 4.53 25.61 -20.15
C LEU A 1118 4.93 26.82 -19.31
N THR A 1119 3.94 27.61 -18.88
CA THR A 1119 4.14 28.68 -17.91
C THR A 1119 3.39 28.38 -16.62
N PHE A 1120 4.03 28.67 -15.50
CA PHE A 1120 3.42 28.70 -14.18
C PHE A 1120 3.16 30.15 -13.81
N ASN A 1121 1.93 30.46 -13.42
CA ASN A 1121 1.50 31.80 -13.09
C ASN A 1121 0.90 31.75 -11.70
N ILE A 1122 1.30 32.67 -10.84
CA ILE A 1122 0.75 32.82 -9.50
C ILE A 1122 0.62 34.31 -9.20
N ALA A 1123 -0.50 34.72 -8.62
CA ALA A 1123 -0.59 36.05 -8.05
C ALA A 1123 -1.45 36.05 -6.79
N GLY A 1124 -1.18 37.05 -5.96
CA GLY A 1124 -1.92 37.35 -4.75
C GLY A 1124 -2.26 38.82 -4.71
N GLU A 1125 -3.45 39.13 -4.19
CA GLU A 1125 -3.88 40.47 -3.90
C GLU A 1125 -4.39 40.52 -2.46
N TYR A 1126 -3.96 41.53 -1.71
CA TYR A 1126 -4.56 41.86 -0.43
C TYR A 1126 -5.19 43.25 -0.54
N ARG A 1127 -6.45 43.31 -0.15
CA ARG A 1127 -7.29 44.50 -0.18
C ARG A 1127 -7.77 44.83 1.22
N LYS A 1128 -7.56 46.08 1.62
CA LYS A 1128 -8.13 46.63 2.86
C LYS A 1128 -9.05 47.78 2.52
N THR A 1129 -10.34 47.62 2.79
CA THR A 1129 -11.35 48.69 2.66
C THR A 1129 -11.78 49.22 4.03
N GLN A 1130 -12.64 50.24 4.05
CA GLN A 1130 -13.30 50.69 5.28
C GLN A 1130 -14.28 49.65 5.86
N LYS A 1131 -14.77 48.69 5.07
CA LYS A 1131 -15.85 47.77 5.47
C LYS A 1131 -15.41 46.32 5.65
N TYR A 1132 -14.38 45.90 4.92
CA TYR A 1132 -13.87 44.54 4.93
C TYR A 1132 -12.41 44.47 4.49
N ASN A 1133 -11.74 43.42 4.93
CA ASN A 1133 -10.48 42.95 4.38
C ASN A 1133 -10.77 41.81 3.40
N GLU A 1134 -10.04 41.75 2.31
CA GLU A 1134 -10.19 40.74 1.29
C GLU A 1134 -8.82 40.24 0.85
N LEU A 1135 -8.67 38.92 0.81
CA LEU A 1135 -7.48 38.25 0.29
C LEU A 1135 -7.88 37.47 -0.95
N PHE A 1136 -7.17 37.69 -2.04
CA PHE A 1136 -7.29 36.94 -3.28
C PHE A 1136 -5.97 36.26 -3.60
N PHE A 1137 -6.07 35.05 -4.14
CA PHE A 1137 -4.93 34.27 -4.59
C PHE A 1137 -5.34 33.40 -5.77
N ALA A 1138 -4.53 33.37 -6.81
CA ALA A 1138 -4.75 32.49 -7.94
C ALA A 1138 -3.43 31.92 -8.43
N GLY A 1139 -3.47 30.66 -8.82
CA GLY A 1139 -2.33 29.96 -9.41
C GLY A 1139 -2.81 29.11 -10.57
N PHE A 1140 -2.13 29.18 -11.71
CA PHE A 1140 -2.47 28.35 -12.87
C PHE A 1140 -1.24 28.01 -13.71
N ILE A 1141 -1.30 26.83 -14.31
CA ILE A 1141 -0.36 26.37 -15.31
C ILE A 1141 -1.04 26.52 -16.66
N LYS A 1142 -0.33 27.12 -17.61
CA LYS A 1142 -0.78 27.29 -18.99
C LYS A 1142 0.14 26.52 -19.92
N TYR A 1143 -0.44 25.58 -20.66
CA TYR A 1143 0.22 24.81 -21.69
C TYR A 1143 -0.15 25.34 -23.07
N PHE A 1144 0.83 25.69 -23.88
CA PHE A 1144 0.67 26.21 -25.24
C PHE A 1144 0.92 25.09 -26.26
N PHE A 1145 0.02 24.95 -27.23
CA PHE A 1145 0.17 24.04 -28.37
C PHE A 1145 0.99 24.73 -29.46
N GLY A 1146 2.32 24.75 -29.29
CA GLY A 1146 3.29 25.31 -30.24
C GLY A 1146 4.62 25.66 -29.54
N ASN A 1147 5.69 25.85 -30.31
CA ASN A 1147 7.03 26.12 -29.77
C ASN A 1147 7.20 27.61 -29.45
N ARG A 1148 7.21 28.01 -28.17
CA ARG A 1148 7.62 29.37 -27.78
C ARG A 1148 9.12 29.45 -27.55
N ILE A 1149 9.70 30.62 -27.79
CA ILE A 1149 11.13 30.88 -27.58
C ILE A 1149 11.36 31.57 -26.21
N SER A 1150 10.34 32.25 -25.65
CA SER A 1150 10.41 32.92 -24.34
C SER A 1150 9.02 33.21 -23.73
N ALA A 1151 8.97 33.45 -22.41
CA ALA A 1151 7.84 34.14 -21.78
C ALA A 1151 7.94 35.64 -22.08
N THR A 1152 6.84 36.25 -22.50
CA THR A 1152 6.78 37.65 -22.92
C THR A 1152 6.20 38.52 -21.81
N LYS A 1153 6.50 39.83 -21.80
CA LYS A 1153 5.82 40.85 -20.97
C LYS A 1153 4.27 40.73 -21.05
N GLN A 1154 3.76 40.29 -22.20
CA GLN A 1154 2.34 40.09 -22.45
C GLN A 1154 1.75 38.88 -21.68
N ASP A 1155 2.52 37.82 -21.39
CA ASP A 1155 2.05 36.72 -20.53
C ASP A 1155 1.83 37.17 -19.09
N PHE A 1156 2.70 38.05 -18.60
CA PHE A 1156 2.56 38.69 -17.29
C PHE A 1156 1.33 39.60 -17.28
N LEU A 1157 1.14 40.43 -18.30
CA LEU A 1157 -0.06 41.26 -18.45
C LEU A 1157 -1.33 40.40 -18.60
N ASN A 1158 -1.23 39.21 -19.21
CA ASN A 1158 -2.34 38.28 -19.35
C ASN A 1158 -2.64 37.52 -18.07
N SER A 1159 -1.66 37.18 -17.25
CA SER A 1159 -1.88 36.58 -15.92
C SER A 1159 -2.44 37.59 -14.93
N GLU A 1160 -1.96 38.83 -15.01
CA GLU A 1160 -2.54 40.00 -14.35
C GLU A 1160 -4.00 40.21 -14.77
N LYS A 1161 -4.30 40.25 -16.08
CA LYS A 1161 -5.68 40.32 -16.59
C LYS A 1161 -6.53 39.11 -16.19
N GLU A 1162 -5.99 37.90 -16.20
CA GLU A 1162 -6.70 36.68 -15.79
C GLU A 1162 -6.91 36.57 -14.29
N ILE A 1163 -6.37 37.48 -13.48
CA ILE A 1163 -6.61 37.58 -12.04
C ILE A 1163 -7.52 38.76 -11.72
N TYR A 1164 -7.43 39.85 -12.49
CA TYR A 1164 -8.35 40.99 -12.39
C TYR A 1164 -9.70 40.81 -13.09
N LYS A 1165 -9.82 39.92 -14.09
CA LYS A 1165 -11.09 39.54 -14.75
C LYS A 1165 -12.10 38.84 -13.81
N TRP A 1166 -11.68 38.53 -12.58
CA TRP A 1166 -12.33 37.67 -11.60
C TRP A 1166 -13.00 38.48 -10.52
#